data_AF-A0A6V8N6T6-F1
#
_entry.id   AF-A0A6V8N6T6-F1
#
_cell.length_a   1.000
_cell.length_b   1.000
_cell.length_c   1.000
_cell.angle_alpha   90.00
_cell.angle_beta   90.00
_cell.angle_gamma   90.00
#
_symmetry.space_group_name_H-M   'P 1'
#
loop_
_entity.id
_entity.type
_entity.pdbx_description
1 polymer ?
#
loop_
_entity_poly.entity_id
_entity_poly.type
_entity_poly.pdbx_seq_one_letter_code
_entity_poly.pdbx_strand_id
1 'polypeptide(L)'
;MFPVRPITILALIWFTLLPQFAAAGPADFFVAPGGDDRAPGTLERPFQTLEGARDAIREARRTGTLAGPVQVLVRGGTYHLARTFELSEVDSGSPGAPVNYRPYHNEKVRLTGGREIPGFTPVVDPATRDRLPAQARGKVLQADLRALGIRDFGEMKPRGFGRANIPAGLELFYDGRPMQLARWPNQDWARVAAASGALGATRIGYEGDRPRRWLDAEDLWLHGYWAWDWADGYVRVLNIKPESHELVLREPHDFGYQKKARYRALNLLEELDEQGEWYLDRKKGLIYFWPPAAKGNQEASVSLLTTVVSLFRVSHLNFEGFTIECCRGSAVVVNGGSNTRCSRLTVRNAGNTGVRIEGGSHNGVEKSEISHCGEGGIFLSGGDRQTLTAGGNYALDNRIHDIGRWVRTYTPGIDLYGVGNRVAHNLIYDAPHTAILLHGNDHLVEYNEIHHVCLETSDAGAFYMGRDYSERGNVLRFNYFHDLNLGDVQAIYLDDFASGTTVFGNLVYRAGRALQVGGGRDNQIENNIFIDCREPSFFDARGTSWYRKYFDGTDTTLTARLAAVRYREPPYSTRYPQLPRLYEKDPARPEGNRFVRNISVGGGLVELKEGVTREMVHLADNLENRDPGFVDRRAGNFQLKKGSPAFKLGFKRIPLERIGPRVDAAGK
;
A
#
# COMPACT_ATOMS: atom_id res chain seq x y z
N MET A 1 64.19 -58.24 56.64
CA MET A 1 63.48 -58.41 55.36
C MET A 1 62.01 -58.65 55.71
N PHE A 2 61.20 -57.59 55.69
CA PHE A 2 59.76 -57.60 56.01
C PHE A 2 59.04 -56.58 55.10
N PRO A 3 57.78 -56.81 54.72
CA PRO A 3 57.16 -56.21 53.54
C PRO A 3 56.42 -54.90 53.82
N VAL A 4 56.29 -54.09 52.76
CA VAL A 4 55.65 -52.77 52.70
C VAL A 4 54.13 -52.91 52.52
N ARG A 5 53.33 -52.11 53.26
CA ARG A 5 51.88 -51.92 53.06
C ARG A 5 51.59 -50.51 52.51
N PRO A 6 50.59 -50.32 51.62
CA PRO A 6 50.27 -49.02 51.04
C PRO A 6 49.29 -48.20 51.90
N ILE A 7 49.46 -46.87 51.85
CA ILE A 7 48.63 -45.84 52.51
C ILE A 7 47.53 -45.41 51.53
N THR A 8 46.28 -45.35 52.01
CA THR A 8 45.11 -44.89 51.22
C THR A 8 44.84 -43.41 51.55
N ILE A 9 44.79 -42.55 50.52
CA ILE A 9 44.45 -41.12 50.63
C ILE A 9 42.96 -40.95 50.27
N LEU A 10 42.14 -40.45 51.20
CA LEU A 10 40.76 -40.04 50.95
C LEU A 10 40.73 -38.61 50.36
N ALA A 11 40.15 -38.44 49.18
CA ALA A 11 39.82 -37.12 48.62
C ALA A 11 38.32 -36.86 48.80
N LEU A 12 37.97 -35.80 49.55
CA LEU A 12 36.60 -35.29 49.63
C LEU A 12 36.30 -34.44 48.38
N ILE A 13 35.28 -34.82 47.61
CA ILE A 13 34.72 -34.04 46.50
C ILE A 13 33.47 -33.31 47.01
N TRP A 14 33.52 -31.97 47.03
CA TRP A 14 32.35 -31.11 47.24
C TRP A 14 31.51 -31.06 45.96
N PHE A 15 30.28 -31.57 46.01
CA PHE A 15 29.27 -31.33 44.97
C PHE A 15 28.62 -29.96 45.21
N THR A 16 28.92 -28.99 44.35
CA THR A 16 28.16 -27.75 44.25
C THR A 16 26.84 -28.04 43.52
N LEU A 17 25.72 -27.99 44.26
CA LEU A 17 24.37 -27.96 43.68
C LEU A 17 24.18 -26.63 42.94
N LEU A 18 24.32 -26.67 41.61
CA LEU A 18 23.80 -25.61 40.75
C LEU A 18 22.27 -25.74 40.70
N PRO A 19 21.49 -24.69 40.99
CA PRO A 19 20.04 -24.74 40.83
C PRO A 19 19.72 -24.93 39.34
N GLN A 20 19.06 -26.04 39.01
CA GLN A 20 18.42 -26.22 37.72
C GLN A 20 17.26 -25.23 37.62
N PHE A 21 17.44 -24.15 36.86
CA PHE A 21 16.30 -23.37 36.37
C PHE A 21 15.51 -24.25 35.41
N ALA A 22 14.35 -24.73 35.86
CA ALA A 22 13.37 -25.30 34.96
C ALA A 22 13.00 -24.21 33.93
N ALA A 23 13.19 -24.51 32.64
CA ALA A 23 12.65 -23.67 31.57
C ALA A 23 11.12 -23.68 31.73
N ALA A 24 10.55 -22.56 32.18
CA ALA A 24 9.11 -22.38 32.25
C ALA A 24 8.54 -22.54 30.83
N GLY A 25 7.57 -23.45 30.67
CA GLY A 25 6.84 -23.63 29.42
C GLY A 25 6.12 -22.34 28.98
N PRO A 26 5.61 -22.27 27.73
CA PRO A 26 4.85 -21.11 27.27
C PRO A 26 3.68 -20.83 28.22
N ALA A 27 3.52 -19.57 28.62
CA ALA A 27 2.31 -19.15 29.31
C ALA A 27 1.22 -18.90 28.27
N ASP A 28 0.18 -19.72 28.31
CA ASP A 28 -0.96 -19.63 27.42
C ASP A 28 -2.07 -18.81 28.10
N PHE A 29 -2.36 -17.63 27.54
CA PHE A 29 -3.49 -16.79 27.91
C PHE A 29 -4.59 -16.92 26.86
N PHE A 30 -5.84 -17.04 27.30
CA PHE A 30 -6.99 -17.22 26.42
C PHE A 30 -7.91 -16.00 26.44
N VAL A 31 -8.41 -15.61 25.28
CA VAL A 31 -9.37 -14.50 25.09
C VAL A 31 -10.61 -15.02 24.38
N ALA A 32 -11.83 -14.66 24.80
CA ALA A 32 -13.08 -15.09 24.16
C ALA A 32 -14.19 -14.01 24.23
N PRO A 33 -15.14 -13.94 23.27
CA PRO A 33 -16.21 -12.92 23.25
C PRO A 33 -17.16 -12.92 24.47
N GLY A 34 -17.14 -13.99 25.28
CA GLY A 34 -17.90 -14.12 26.54
C GLY A 34 -17.02 -14.31 27.77
N GLY A 35 -15.72 -13.99 27.68
CA GLY A 35 -14.81 -14.02 28.82
C GLY A 35 -15.05 -12.90 29.83
N ASP A 36 -14.18 -12.79 30.83
CA ASP A 36 -14.17 -11.72 31.84
C ASP A 36 -12.73 -11.26 32.06
N ASP A 37 -12.44 -9.97 31.94
CA ASP A 37 -11.07 -9.45 32.11
C ASP A 37 -10.54 -9.56 33.56
N ARG A 38 -11.39 -9.95 34.51
CA ARG A 38 -11.01 -10.31 35.90
C ARG A 38 -10.73 -11.80 36.07
N ALA A 39 -10.91 -12.61 35.04
CA ALA A 39 -10.62 -14.04 35.05
C ALA A 39 -9.10 -14.30 35.01
N PRO A 40 -8.62 -15.52 35.33
CA PRO A 40 -7.19 -15.84 35.23
C PRO A 40 -6.67 -15.99 33.80
N GLY A 41 -7.53 -15.96 32.78
CA GLY A 41 -7.13 -16.10 31.38
C GLY A 41 -6.83 -17.54 30.96
N THR A 42 -7.42 -18.54 31.61
CA THR A 42 -7.30 -19.96 31.21
C THR A 42 -8.31 -20.32 30.11
N LEU A 43 -8.19 -21.50 29.50
CA LEU A 43 -9.13 -21.96 28.47
C LEU A 43 -10.59 -21.98 28.98
N GLU A 44 -10.80 -22.38 30.23
CA GLU A 44 -12.11 -22.47 30.88
C GLU A 44 -12.61 -21.11 31.39
N ARG A 45 -11.69 -20.21 31.74
CA ARG A 45 -11.98 -18.87 32.25
C ARG A 45 -11.15 -17.82 31.51
N PRO A 46 -11.46 -17.57 30.23
CA PRO A 46 -10.69 -16.67 29.38
C PRO A 46 -10.94 -15.21 29.74
N PHE A 47 -10.01 -14.34 29.36
CA PHE A 47 -10.23 -12.90 29.30
C PHE A 47 -11.29 -12.56 28.26
N GLN A 48 -11.93 -11.39 28.40
CA GLN A 48 -12.88 -10.89 27.43
C GLN A 48 -12.18 -10.16 26.28
N THR A 49 -11.12 -9.42 26.60
CA THR A 49 -10.45 -8.51 25.67
C THR A 49 -8.97 -8.86 25.46
N LEU A 50 -8.41 -8.35 24.36
CA LEU A 50 -6.97 -8.43 24.10
C LEU A 50 -6.20 -7.60 25.13
N GLU A 51 -6.77 -6.47 25.57
CA GLU A 51 -6.22 -5.63 26.62
C GLU A 51 -6.13 -6.35 27.95
N GLY A 52 -7.14 -7.13 28.33
CA GLY A 52 -7.11 -7.97 29.54
C GLY A 52 -5.92 -8.94 29.52
N ALA A 53 -5.71 -9.63 28.40
CA ALA A 53 -4.55 -10.50 28.22
C ALA A 53 -3.21 -9.74 28.28
N ARG A 54 -3.11 -8.60 27.57
CA ARG A 54 -1.91 -7.75 27.60
C ARG A 54 -1.57 -7.30 29.03
N ASP A 55 -2.56 -6.80 29.76
CA ASP A 55 -2.38 -6.25 31.09
C ASP A 55 -1.99 -7.34 32.10
N ALA A 56 -2.54 -8.56 31.95
CA ALA A 56 -2.11 -9.72 32.72
C ALA A 56 -0.66 -10.15 32.41
N ILE A 57 -0.24 -10.11 31.14
CA ILE A 57 1.16 -10.38 30.75
C ILE A 57 2.11 -9.36 31.37
N ARG A 58 1.76 -8.07 31.30
CA ARG A 58 2.54 -6.98 31.92
C ARG A 58 2.70 -7.21 33.41
N GLU A 59 1.61 -7.52 34.10
CA GLU A 59 1.62 -7.78 35.54
C GLU A 59 2.45 -9.00 35.89
N ALA A 60 2.28 -10.12 35.16
CA ALA A 60 3.04 -11.34 35.40
C ALA A 60 4.54 -11.17 35.16
N ARG A 61 4.95 -10.33 34.21
CA ARG A 61 6.36 -9.96 34.01
C ARG A 61 6.87 -9.07 35.14
N ARG A 62 6.07 -8.09 35.55
CA ARG A 62 6.42 -7.17 36.65
C ARG A 62 6.64 -7.90 37.97
N THR A 63 5.85 -8.93 38.24
CA THR A 63 5.96 -9.76 39.47
C THR A 63 6.96 -10.91 39.35
N GLY A 64 7.58 -11.09 38.18
CA GLY A 64 8.56 -12.16 37.94
C GLY A 64 7.95 -13.56 37.80
N THR A 65 6.62 -13.67 37.70
CA THR A 65 5.94 -14.96 37.50
C THR A 65 5.96 -15.42 36.04
N LEU A 66 6.43 -14.57 35.12
CA LEU A 66 6.55 -14.85 33.69
C LEU A 66 7.91 -14.41 33.14
N ALA A 67 8.73 -15.39 32.73
CA ALA A 67 10.05 -15.17 32.12
C ALA A 67 10.23 -15.85 30.74
N GLY A 68 9.27 -16.68 30.33
CA GLY A 68 9.31 -17.48 29.10
C GLY A 68 8.50 -16.89 27.93
N PRO A 69 8.42 -17.62 26.80
CA PRO A 69 7.58 -17.24 25.68
C PRO A 69 6.11 -17.14 26.08
N VAL A 70 5.37 -16.28 25.38
CA VAL A 70 3.95 -16.03 25.64
C VAL A 70 3.11 -16.39 24.43
N GLN A 71 1.98 -17.05 24.68
CA GLN A 71 0.95 -17.32 23.69
C GLN A 71 -0.36 -16.68 24.16
N VAL A 72 -0.94 -15.84 23.32
CA VAL A 72 -2.29 -15.31 23.49
C VAL A 72 -3.16 -15.99 22.44
N LEU A 73 -4.01 -16.90 22.90
CA LEU A 73 -4.88 -17.77 22.10
C LEU A 73 -6.29 -17.20 22.09
N VAL A 74 -6.67 -16.60 20.97
CA VAL A 74 -7.93 -15.88 20.82
C VAL A 74 -9.00 -16.79 20.23
N ARG A 75 -10.10 -16.98 20.95
CA ARG A 75 -11.23 -17.79 20.50
C ARG A 75 -12.00 -17.08 19.39
N GLY A 76 -12.61 -17.87 18.52
CA GLY A 76 -13.35 -17.42 17.34
C GLY A 76 -14.52 -16.52 17.71
N GLY A 77 -14.73 -15.50 16.89
CA GLY A 77 -15.78 -14.52 17.09
C GLY A 77 -15.41 -13.13 16.57
N THR A 78 -16.36 -12.21 16.71
CA THR A 78 -16.18 -10.79 16.39
C THR A 78 -15.88 -10.02 17.67
N TYR A 79 -14.80 -9.27 17.65
CA TYR A 79 -14.37 -8.38 18.72
C TYR A 79 -14.53 -6.94 18.24
N HIS A 80 -15.58 -6.28 18.71
CA HIS A 80 -15.81 -4.86 18.47
C HIS A 80 -14.95 -4.06 19.44
N LEU A 81 -13.90 -3.42 18.90
CA LEU A 81 -12.97 -2.69 19.74
C LEU A 81 -13.51 -1.32 20.12
N ALA A 82 -13.50 -1.01 21.42
CA ALA A 82 -13.89 0.31 21.91
C ALA A 82 -12.80 1.38 21.66
N ARG A 83 -11.55 0.94 21.49
CA ARG A 83 -10.36 1.75 21.20
C ARG A 83 -9.33 0.91 20.46
N THR A 84 -8.30 1.54 19.91
CA THR A 84 -7.17 0.84 19.28
C THR A 84 -6.54 -0.15 20.28
N PHE A 85 -6.27 -1.37 19.83
CA PHE A 85 -5.46 -2.32 20.59
C PHE A 85 -3.98 -1.93 20.47
N GLU A 86 -3.42 -1.46 21.57
CA GLU A 86 -2.07 -0.88 21.62
C GLU A 86 -1.10 -1.81 22.36
N LEU A 87 0.01 -2.10 21.69
CA LEU A 87 1.20 -2.70 22.28
C LEU A 87 2.36 -1.72 22.12
N SER A 88 3.23 -1.67 23.13
CA SER A 88 4.38 -0.77 23.18
C SER A 88 5.65 -1.55 23.53
N GLU A 89 6.78 -0.87 23.65
CA GLU A 89 8.08 -1.47 23.99
C GLU A 89 8.03 -2.37 25.25
N VAL A 90 7.15 -2.10 26.22
CA VAL A 90 6.96 -2.92 27.43
C VAL A 90 6.36 -4.31 27.14
N ASP A 91 5.70 -4.46 25.99
CA ASP A 91 5.07 -5.70 25.54
C ASP A 91 6.00 -6.57 24.69
N SER A 92 7.24 -6.11 24.47
CA SER A 92 8.23 -6.81 23.65
C SER A 92 8.57 -8.19 24.20
N GLY A 93 8.85 -9.14 23.32
CA GLY A 93 9.51 -10.39 23.67
C GLY A 93 11.04 -10.27 23.62
N SER A 94 11.70 -11.42 23.63
CA SER A 94 13.12 -11.56 23.29
C SER A 94 13.29 -12.67 22.24
N PRO A 95 14.47 -12.83 21.62
CA PRO A 95 14.71 -13.93 20.69
C PRO A 95 14.39 -15.32 21.25
N GLY A 96 14.59 -15.53 22.56
CA GLY A 96 14.29 -16.79 23.25
C GLY A 96 12.90 -16.86 23.91
N ALA A 97 12.20 -15.74 24.01
CA ALA A 97 10.89 -15.62 24.65
C ALA A 97 9.99 -14.63 23.89
N PRO A 98 9.58 -14.96 22.64
CA PRO A 98 8.69 -14.10 21.87
C PRO A 98 7.29 -14.02 22.47
N VAL A 99 6.56 -12.97 22.11
CA VAL A 99 5.13 -12.84 22.40
C VAL A 99 4.33 -13.12 21.14
N ASN A 100 3.33 -14.00 21.22
CA ASN A 100 2.55 -14.43 20.06
C ASN A 100 1.07 -14.19 20.32
N TYR A 101 0.42 -13.42 19.45
CA TYR A 101 -1.04 -13.29 19.40
C TYR A 101 -1.53 -14.06 18.18
N ARG A 102 -2.44 -15.02 18.39
CA ARG A 102 -3.00 -15.83 17.31
C ARG A 102 -4.38 -16.42 17.66
N PRO A 103 -5.19 -16.78 16.66
CA PRO A 103 -6.38 -17.58 16.89
C PRO A 103 -6.07 -18.92 17.59
N TYR A 104 -7.03 -19.38 18.37
CA TYR A 104 -7.04 -20.73 18.91
C TYR A 104 -7.30 -21.73 17.77
N HIS A 105 -6.31 -22.56 17.44
CA HIS A 105 -6.33 -23.46 16.29
C HIS A 105 -6.60 -22.72 14.96
N ASN A 106 -7.65 -23.13 14.23
CA ASN A 106 -8.08 -22.53 12.97
C ASN A 106 -9.37 -21.70 13.14
N GLU A 107 -9.72 -21.31 14.37
CA GLU A 107 -10.89 -20.47 14.63
C GLU A 107 -10.73 -19.11 13.94
N LYS A 108 -11.84 -18.54 13.45
CA LYS A 108 -11.84 -17.24 12.76
C LYS A 108 -12.04 -16.12 13.77
N VAL A 109 -11.09 -15.19 13.84
CA VAL A 109 -11.14 -14.04 14.75
C VAL A 109 -11.21 -12.76 13.94
N ARG A 110 -12.24 -11.94 14.19
CA ARG A 110 -12.46 -10.66 13.53
C ARG A 110 -12.31 -9.52 14.54
N LEU A 111 -11.30 -8.68 14.33
CA LEU A 111 -11.07 -7.45 15.08
C LEU A 111 -11.62 -6.30 14.24
N THR A 112 -12.69 -5.68 14.69
CA THR A 112 -13.34 -4.60 13.94
C THR A 112 -13.26 -3.28 14.69
N GLY A 113 -12.81 -2.24 13.98
CA GLY A 113 -12.90 -0.85 14.42
C GLY A 113 -14.26 -0.21 14.14
N GLY A 114 -15.22 -1.00 13.64
CA GLY A 114 -16.55 -0.55 13.29
C GLY A 114 -17.63 -1.06 14.23
N ARG A 115 -18.85 -0.59 13.98
CA ARG A 115 -20.06 -0.98 14.72
C ARG A 115 -21.18 -1.35 13.76
N GLU A 116 -21.88 -2.44 14.06
CA GLU A 116 -23.08 -2.84 13.34
C GLU A 116 -24.20 -1.81 13.53
N ILE A 117 -24.98 -1.58 12.47
CA ILE A 117 -26.14 -0.71 12.44
C ILE A 117 -27.39 -1.58 12.26
N PRO A 118 -28.06 -1.96 13.36
CA PRO A 118 -29.31 -2.71 13.28
C PRO A 118 -30.48 -1.80 12.92
N GLY A 119 -31.59 -2.41 12.50
CA GLY A 119 -32.89 -1.73 12.51
C GLY A 119 -33.07 -0.64 11.46
N PHE A 120 -32.47 -0.79 10.28
CA PHE A 120 -32.81 0.05 9.13
C PHE A 120 -34.32 -0.03 8.84
N THR A 121 -34.94 1.14 8.65
CA THR A 121 -36.39 1.26 8.36
C THR A 121 -36.61 2.00 7.05
N PRO A 122 -37.72 1.77 6.33
CA PRO A 122 -38.01 2.53 5.11
C PRO A 122 -38.06 4.04 5.36
N VAL A 123 -37.56 4.83 4.41
CA VAL A 123 -37.74 6.30 4.46
C VAL A 123 -39.21 6.64 4.25
N VAL A 124 -39.86 7.19 5.27
CA VAL A 124 -41.29 7.57 5.23
C VAL A 124 -41.54 9.08 5.17
N ASP A 125 -40.58 9.90 5.62
CA ASP A 125 -40.70 11.37 5.64
C ASP A 125 -40.84 11.95 4.22
N PRO A 126 -41.94 12.66 3.90
CA PRO A 126 -42.18 13.19 2.55
C PRO A 126 -41.07 14.11 2.06
N ALA A 127 -40.56 15.02 2.90
CA ALA A 127 -39.53 15.98 2.50
C ALA A 127 -38.23 15.28 2.08
N THR A 128 -37.85 14.22 2.78
CA THR A 128 -36.69 13.38 2.43
C THR A 128 -36.97 12.51 1.20
N ARG A 129 -38.16 11.92 1.10
CA ARG A 129 -38.56 11.09 -0.05
C ARG A 129 -38.63 11.87 -1.36
N ASP A 130 -39.04 13.13 -1.31
CA ASP A 130 -39.18 13.97 -2.51
C ASP A 130 -37.83 14.33 -3.12
N ARG A 131 -36.78 14.42 -2.30
CA ARG A 131 -35.39 14.60 -2.74
C ARG A 131 -34.81 13.36 -3.43
N LEU A 132 -35.25 12.16 -3.04
CA LEU A 132 -34.81 10.91 -3.66
C LEU A 132 -35.25 10.80 -5.12
N PRO A 133 -34.39 10.26 -6.00
CA PRO A 133 -34.77 9.84 -7.35
C PRO A 133 -35.98 8.91 -7.33
N ALA A 134 -36.84 9.03 -8.35
CA ALA A 134 -38.09 8.27 -8.42
C ALA A 134 -37.88 6.75 -8.29
N GLN A 135 -36.81 6.21 -8.88
CA GLN A 135 -36.50 4.77 -8.83
C GLN A 135 -36.04 4.27 -7.46
N ALA A 136 -35.55 5.15 -6.59
CA ALA A 136 -35.03 4.84 -5.26
C ALA A 136 -36.11 4.93 -4.17
N ARG A 137 -37.20 5.68 -4.42
CA ARG A 137 -38.32 5.85 -3.49
C ARG A 137 -38.92 4.49 -3.12
N GLY A 138 -39.05 4.25 -1.82
CA GLY A 138 -39.57 2.99 -1.26
C GLY A 138 -38.55 1.85 -1.18
N LYS A 139 -37.32 2.05 -1.68
CA LYS A 139 -36.21 1.06 -1.59
C LYS A 139 -35.09 1.50 -0.66
N VAL A 140 -34.93 2.81 -0.49
CA VAL A 140 -33.98 3.38 0.46
C VAL A 140 -34.48 3.18 1.89
N LEU A 141 -33.57 2.71 2.73
CA LEU A 141 -33.74 2.58 4.17
C LEU A 141 -32.97 3.67 4.90
N GLN A 142 -33.32 3.92 6.16
CA GLN A 142 -32.67 4.88 7.05
C GLN A 142 -32.43 4.31 8.44
N ALA A 143 -31.42 4.84 9.13
CA ALA A 143 -31.18 4.61 10.56
C ALA A 143 -30.70 5.89 11.25
N ASP A 144 -31.10 6.07 12.52
CA ASP A 144 -30.61 7.16 13.38
C ASP A 144 -29.37 6.72 14.13
N LEU A 145 -28.22 7.22 13.67
CA LEU A 145 -26.93 6.90 14.25
C LEU A 145 -26.79 7.45 15.68
N ARG A 146 -27.41 8.60 16.00
CA ARG A 146 -27.36 9.20 17.33
C ARG A 146 -28.19 8.42 18.34
N ALA A 147 -29.34 7.90 17.91
CA ALA A 147 -30.15 6.98 18.73
C ALA A 147 -29.37 5.70 19.06
N LEU A 148 -28.49 5.25 18.17
CA LEU A 148 -27.57 4.14 18.41
C LEU A 148 -26.32 4.56 19.23
N GLY A 149 -26.21 5.83 19.65
CA GLY A 149 -25.04 6.33 20.39
C GLY A 149 -23.79 6.53 19.53
N ILE A 150 -23.89 6.57 18.19
CA ILE A 150 -22.83 7.05 17.30
C ILE A 150 -22.97 8.58 17.24
N ARG A 151 -21.92 9.31 17.63
CA ARG A 151 -21.92 10.79 17.54
C ARG A 151 -20.74 11.36 16.78
N ASP A 152 -19.66 10.59 16.64
CA ASP A 152 -18.53 10.91 15.77
C ASP A 152 -18.72 10.22 14.42
N PHE A 153 -18.97 11.02 13.39
CA PHE A 153 -19.14 10.56 12.00
C PHE A 153 -17.87 10.75 11.17
N GLY A 154 -16.78 11.20 11.79
CA GLY A 154 -15.65 11.80 11.08
C GLY A 154 -16.09 12.96 10.17
N GLU A 155 -15.16 13.41 9.34
CA GLU A 155 -15.39 14.50 8.41
C GLU A 155 -14.84 14.10 7.04
N MET A 156 -15.55 14.48 5.98
CA MET A 156 -14.92 14.57 4.68
C MET A 156 -14.01 15.79 4.67
N LYS A 157 -12.80 15.61 4.16
CA LYS A 157 -11.75 16.63 4.10
C LYS A 157 -11.10 16.59 2.72
N PRO A 158 -10.42 17.67 2.30
CA PRO A 158 -9.70 17.66 1.04
C PRO A 158 -8.62 16.57 1.06
N ARG A 159 -8.67 15.64 0.10
CA ARG A 159 -7.73 14.51 -0.08
C ARG A 159 -7.28 14.42 -1.53
N GLY A 160 -6.32 13.55 -1.84
CA GLY A 160 -5.80 13.35 -3.19
C GLY A 160 -4.28 13.47 -3.27
N PHE A 161 -3.78 13.60 -4.50
CA PHE A 161 -2.35 13.77 -4.78
C PHE A 161 -1.72 14.88 -3.93
N GLY A 162 -0.52 14.60 -3.39
CA GLY A 162 0.29 15.58 -2.65
C GLY A 162 -0.28 16.03 -1.30
N ARG A 163 -1.44 15.53 -0.90
CA ARG A 163 -2.10 15.91 0.35
C ARG A 163 -1.77 14.95 1.48
N ALA A 164 -1.86 15.44 2.71
CA ALA A 164 -1.61 14.64 3.89
C ALA A 164 -2.59 13.46 3.98
N ASN A 165 -2.04 12.32 4.40
CA ASN A 165 -2.83 11.17 4.76
C ASN A 165 -3.67 11.49 6.01
N ILE A 166 -5.00 11.44 5.89
CA ILE A 166 -5.94 11.79 6.95
C ILE A 166 -7.00 10.69 7.07
N PRO A 167 -7.53 10.42 8.28
CA PRO A 167 -8.60 9.44 8.42
C PRO A 167 -9.80 9.81 7.54
N ALA A 168 -10.39 8.82 6.90
CA ALA A 168 -11.66 8.94 6.19
C ALA A 168 -12.79 9.41 7.14
N GLY A 169 -13.85 9.95 6.56
CA GLY A 169 -15.13 10.03 7.27
C GLY A 169 -15.65 8.63 7.59
N LEU A 170 -16.74 8.55 8.37
CA LEU A 170 -17.49 7.30 8.54
C LEU A 170 -17.82 6.73 7.17
N GLU A 171 -17.62 5.42 7.01
CA GLU A 171 -17.98 4.64 5.83
C GLU A 171 -19.00 3.57 6.20
N LEU A 172 -19.86 3.20 5.24
CA LEU A 172 -20.79 2.08 5.38
C LEU A 172 -20.21 0.83 4.70
N PHE A 173 -20.32 -0.30 5.37
CA PHE A 173 -20.01 -1.62 4.85
C PHE A 173 -21.25 -2.51 4.95
N TYR A 174 -21.45 -3.38 3.97
CA TYR A 174 -22.53 -4.36 3.94
C TYR A 174 -21.97 -5.73 3.58
N ASP A 175 -22.15 -6.71 4.45
CA ASP A 175 -21.59 -8.06 4.35
C ASP A 175 -20.07 -8.06 4.07
N GLY A 176 -19.35 -7.20 4.78
CA GLY A 176 -17.89 -7.08 4.71
C GLY A 176 -17.36 -6.38 3.45
N ARG A 177 -18.23 -5.74 2.64
CA ARG A 177 -17.84 -4.94 1.48
C ARG A 177 -18.14 -3.46 1.68
N PRO A 178 -17.28 -2.54 1.21
CA PRO A 178 -17.55 -1.11 1.28
C PRO A 178 -18.70 -0.74 0.34
N MET A 179 -19.65 0.05 0.82
CA MET A 179 -20.76 0.59 0.03
C MET A 179 -20.36 1.92 -0.62
N GLN A 180 -20.93 2.21 -1.78
CA GLN A 180 -20.60 3.39 -2.56
C GLN A 180 -21.28 4.62 -1.96
N LEU A 181 -20.53 5.66 -1.62
CA LEU A 181 -21.16 6.93 -1.27
C LEU A 181 -21.92 7.45 -2.50
N ALA A 182 -23.18 7.85 -2.31
CA ALA A 182 -24.08 8.32 -3.35
C ALA A 182 -23.42 9.41 -4.19
N ARG A 183 -23.41 9.22 -5.51
CA ARG A 183 -22.58 10.04 -6.40
C ARG A 183 -23.23 10.28 -7.75
N TRP A 184 -22.70 11.28 -8.45
CA TRP A 184 -23.05 11.50 -9.86
C TRP A 184 -21.85 11.96 -10.68
N PRO A 185 -21.64 11.40 -11.88
CA PRO A 185 -22.28 10.19 -12.40
C PRO A 185 -21.83 8.92 -11.66
N ASN A 186 -22.61 7.83 -11.75
CA ASN A 186 -22.28 6.55 -11.10
C ASN A 186 -21.10 5.83 -11.74
N GLN A 187 -21.08 5.74 -13.07
CA GLN A 187 -20.08 4.97 -13.82
C GLN A 187 -19.12 5.87 -14.60
N ASP A 188 -19.63 6.92 -15.25
CA ASP A 188 -18.83 7.86 -16.02
C ASP A 188 -18.28 9.02 -15.18
N TRP A 189 -17.72 10.02 -15.86
CA TRP A 189 -17.26 11.27 -15.29
C TRP A 189 -17.97 12.46 -15.95
N ALA A 190 -18.40 13.42 -15.14
CA ALA A 190 -18.77 14.74 -15.64
C ALA A 190 -17.52 15.50 -16.11
N ARG A 191 -17.71 16.55 -16.90
CA ARG A 191 -16.60 17.37 -17.43
C ARG A 191 -16.78 18.82 -17.07
N VAL A 192 -15.68 19.46 -16.68
CA VAL A 192 -15.64 20.90 -16.42
C VAL A 192 -15.92 21.66 -17.73
N ALA A 193 -17.00 22.45 -17.75
CA ALA A 193 -17.45 23.20 -18.92
C ALA A 193 -16.59 24.45 -19.19
N ALA A 194 -16.19 25.12 -18.11
CA ALA A 194 -15.38 26.32 -18.13
C ALA A 194 -14.47 26.38 -16.90
N ALA A 195 -13.22 26.81 -17.08
CA ALA A 195 -12.31 27.11 -15.99
C ALA A 195 -11.24 28.09 -16.48
N SER A 196 -10.66 28.88 -15.58
CA SER A 196 -9.61 29.84 -15.93
C SER A 196 -8.24 29.21 -16.14
N GLY A 197 -8.01 27.98 -15.66
CA GLY A 197 -6.69 27.35 -15.62
C GLY A 197 -5.72 27.95 -14.58
N ALA A 198 -6.09 29.04 -13.93
CA ALA A 198 -5.21 29.74 -13.00
C ALA A 198 -5.01 28.95 -11.70
N LEU A 199 -3.77 28.97 -11.18
CA LEU A 199 -3.49 28.52 -9.82
C LEU A 199 -4.28 29.37 -8.83
N GLY A 200 -4.84 28.75 -7.79
CA GLY A 200 -5.67 29.47 -6.81
C GLY A 200 -7.11 29.74 -7.26
N ALA A 201 -7.51 29.36 -8.48
CA ALA A 201 -8.91 29.47 -8.90
C ALA A 201 -9.84 28.65 -7.98
N THR A 202 -11.05 29.15 -7.76
CA THR A 202 -12.07 28.51 -6.90
C THR A 202 -13.43 28.40 -7.59
N ARG A 203 -13.45 28.49 -8.93
CA ARG A 203 -14.67 28.46 -9.73
C ARG A 203 -14.49 27.54 -10.92
N ILE A 204 -15.48 26.68 -11.14
CA ILE A 204 -15.60 25.85 -12.34
C ILE A 204 -17.01 25.96 -12.91
N GLY A 205 -17.13 25.94 -14.23
CA GLY A 205 -18.40 25.86 -14.94
C GLY A 205 -18.82 24.41 -15.14
N TYR A 206 -20.13 24.17 -15.19
CA TYR A 206 -20.72 22.86 -15.47
C TYR A 206 -21.74 22.93 -16.62
N GLU A 207 -22.14 21.77 -17.15
CA GLU A 207 -23.17 21.64 -18.18
C GLU A 207 -24.46 21.04 -17.62
N GLY A 208 -25.58 21.39 -18.24
CA GLY A 208 -26.92 20.88 -17.90
C GLY A 208 -27.46 21.38 -16.55
N ASP A 209 -28.58 20.79 -16.13
CA ASP A 209 -29.35 21.23 -14.96
C ASP A 209 -29.16 20.35 -13.72
N ARG A 210 -28.35 19.28 -13.78
CA ARG A 210 -28.22 18.33 -12.66
C ARG A 210 -27.89 19.02 -11.34
N PRO A 211 -26.96 20.02 -11.27
CA PRO A 211 -26.65 20.69 -10.02
C PRO A 211 -27.79 21.51 -9.40
N ARG A 212 -28.87 21.82 -10.14
CA ARG A 212 -30.09 22.45 -9.58
C ARG A 212 -30.77 21.57 -8.52
N ARG A 213 -30.50 20.26 -8.53
CA ARG A 213 -31.02 19.32 -7.53
C ARG A 213 -30.30 19.43 -6.19
N TRP A 214 -29.11 20.03 -6.15
CA TRP A 214 -28.21 19.97 -4.98
C TRP A 214 -28.15 21.28 -4.19
N LEU A 215 -29.08 22.21 -4.41
CA LEU A 215 -29.03 23.55 -3.81
C LEU A 215 -29.10 23.52 -2.27
N ASP A 216 -29.74 22.51 -1.70
CA ASP A 216 -29.86 22.31 -0.25
C ASP A 216 -28.77 21.38 0.33
N ALA A 217 -27.80 20.95 -0.48
CA ALA A 217 -26.74 20.04 -0.03
C ALA A 217 -25.68 20.77 0.80
N GLU A 218 -25.65 20.51 2.11
CA GLU A 218 -24.71 21.17 3.04
C GLU A 218 -23.30 20.54 3.05
N ASP A 219 -23.14 19.30 2.57
CA ASP A 219 -21.90 18.51 2.61
C ASP A 219 -21.58 17.91 1.22
N LEU A 220 -21.71 18.73 0.17
CA LEU A 220 -21.41 18.37 -1.22
C LEU A 220 -19.89 18.43 -1.51
N TRP A 221 -19.37 17.32 -2.01
CA TRP A 221 -17.97 17.17 -2.43
C TRP A 221 -17.86 16.84 -3.91
N LEU A 222 -16.76 17.27 -4.52
CA LEU A 222 -16.34 16.81 -5.83
C LEU A 222 -15.05 16.01 -5.72
N HIS A 223 -14.94 14.93 -6.47
CA HIS A 223 -13.69 14.21 -6.74
C HIS A 223 -13.37 14.33 -8.22
N GLY A 224 -12.14 14.69 -8.56
CA GLY A 224 -11.78 14.85 -9.96
C GLY A 224 -10.29 14.86 -10.22
N TYR A 225 -9.99 14.83 -11.51
CA TYR A 225 -8.66 14.96 -12.10
C TYR A 225 -8.59 16.33 -12.76
N TRP A 226 -8.15 17.32 -11.98
CA TRP A 226 -8.48 18.72 -12.22
C TRP A 226 -7.66 19.41 -13.29
N ALA A 227 -6.41 18.98 -13.46
CA ALA A 227 -5.48 19.54 -14.46
C ALA A 227 -4.65 18.45 -15.13
N TRP A 228 -4.16 17.51 -14.33
CA TRP A 228 -3.37 16.37 -14.79
C TRP A 228 -4.03 15.07 -14.36
N ASP A 229 -4.02 14.08 -15.25
CA ASP A 229 -4.70 12.80 -15.00
C ASP A 229 -4.00 11.92 -13.95
N TRP A 230 -2.73 12.22 -13.65
CA TRP A 230 -1.98 11.58 -12.56
C TRP A 230 -2.20 12.24 -11.18
N ALA A 231 -2.99 13.32 -11.10
CA ALA A 231 -3.26 14.01 -9.83
C ALA A 231 -4.77 14.15 -9.58
N ASP A 232 -5.32 13.22 -8.80
CA ASP A 232 -6.70 13.32 -8.32
C ASP A 232 -6.81 14.21 -7.07
N GLY A 233 -8.00 14.77 -6.84
CA GLY A 233 -8.26 15.60 -5.68
C GLY A 233 -9.73 15.71 -5.31
N TYR A 234 -10.00 15.83 -4.00
CA TYR A 234 -11.31 16.10 -3.45
C TYR A 234 -11.41 17.56 -3.01
N VAL A 235 -12.50 18.21 -3.39
CA VAL A 235 -12.76 19.62 -3.07
C VAL A 235 -14.20 19.81 -2.66
N ARG A 236 -14.44 20.67 -1.67
CA ARG A 236 -15.80 20.94 -1.21
C ARG A 236 -16.45 22.03 -2.06
N VAL A 237 -17.74 21.87 -2.36
CA VAL A 237 -18.54 22.92 -2.98
C VAL A 237 -19.07 23.85 -1.88
N LEU A 238 -18.85 25.15 -2.03
CA LEU A 238 -19.42 26.19 -1.15
C LEU A 238 -20.77 26.68 -1.63
N ASN A 239 -20.93 26.83 -2.95
CA ASN A 239 -22.15 27.37 -3.52
C ASN A 239 -22.34 26.90 -4.97
N ILE A 240 -23.59 26.77 -5.39
CA ILE A 240 -23.99 26.47 -6.76
C ILE A 240 -24.72 27.69 -7.31
N LYS A 241 -24.31 28.17 -8.48
CA LYS A 241 -24.97 29.26 -9.20
C LYS A 241 -25.65 28.71 -10.46
N PRO A 242 -26.94 28.35 -10.38
CA PRO A 242 -27.64 27.73 -11.49
C PRO A 242 -27.92 28.64 -12.69
N GLU A 243 -27.91 29.96 -12.51
CA GLU A 243 -28.17 30.95 -13.56
C GLU A 243 -26.94 31.17 -14.43
N SER A 244 -25.74 31.03 -13.85
CA SER A 244 -24.46 31.16 -14.54
C SER A 244 -23.75 29.83 -14.76
N HIS A 245 -24.38 28.71 -14.42
CA HIS A 245 -23.83 27.35 -14.50
C HIS A 245 -22.44 27.22 -13.86
N GLU A 246 -22.28 27.73 -12.64
CA GLU A 246 -20.99 27.78 -11.93
C GLU A 246 -21.06 27.07 -10.57
N LEU A 247 -20.04 26.28 -10.25
CA LEU A 247 -19.75 25.79 -8.91
C LEU A 247 -18.65 26.66 -8.28
N VAL A 248 -18.92 27.14 -7.07
CA VAL A 248 -17.94 27.84 -6.23
C VAL A 248 -17.36 26.83 -5.25
N LEU A 249 -16.04 26.65 -5.30
CA LEU A 249 -15.30 25.66 -4.52
C LEU A 249 -14.68 26.32 -3.28
N ARG A 250 -14.52 25.54 -2.21
CA ARG A 250 -13.99 26.03 -0.93
C ARG A 250 -12.51 26.32 -0.99
N GLU A 251 -11.76 25.43 -1.61
CA GLU A 251 -10.32 25.52 -1.76
C GLU A 251 -9.91 25.34 -3.22
N PRO A 252 -8.79 25.96 -3.64
CA PRO A 252 -8.18 25.65 -4.93
C PRO A 252 -7.56 24.25 -4.93
N HIS A 253 -7.34 23.72 -6.13
CA HIS A 253 -6.48 22.57 -6.37
C HIS A 253 -5.06 23.06 -6.73
N ASP A 254 -4.03 22.30 -6.35
CA ASP A 254 -2.62 22.73 -6.46
C ASP A 254 -2.17 22.98 -7.90
N PHE A 255 -2.84 22.34 -8.87
CA PHE A 255 -2.61 22.52 -10.31
C PHE A 255 -3.69 23.35 -11.00
N GLY A 256 -4.59 23.98 -10.24
CA GLY A 256 -5.77 24.67 -10.77
C GLY A 256 -6.79 23.72 -11.40
N TYR A 257 -7.70 24.29 -12.17
CA TYR A 257 -8.81 23.59 -12.83
C TYR A 257 -8.78 23.83 -14.34
N GLN A 258 -8.84 22.77 -15.13
CA GLN A 258 -8.81 22.84 -16.59
C GLN A 258 -10.17 22.54 -17.20
N LYS A 259 -10.46 23.17 -18.34
CA LYS A 259 -11.65 22.83 -19.14
C LYS A 259 -11.54 21.37 -19.60
N LYS A 260 -12.66 20.64 -19.61
CA LYS A 260 -12.78 19.19 -19.88
C LYS A 260 -12.19 18.26 -18.83
N ALA A 261 -11.61 18.78 -17.74
CA ALA A 261 -11.22 17.99 -16.57
C ALA A 261 -12.40 17.14 -16.08
N ARG A 262 -12.12 15.90 -15.68
CA ARG A 262 -13.13 14.92 -15.29
C ARG A 262 -13.42 15.01 -13.79
N TYR A 263 -14.69 14.98 -13.39
CA TYR A 263 -15.10 15.01 -11.99
C TYR A 263 -16.39 14.24 -11.72
N ARG A 264 -16.65 13.97 -10.44
CA ARG A 264 -17.89 13.41 -9.87
C ARG A 264 -18.32 14.23 -8.66
N ALA A 265 -19.62 14.38 -8.47
CA ALA A 265 -20.23 14.90 -7.25
C ALA A 265 -20.55 13.75 -6.28
N LEU A 266 -20.41 13.97 -4.98
CA LEU A 266 -20.46 12.94 -3.94
C LEU A 266 -21.25 13.44 -2.73
N ASN A 267 -21.76 12.47 -1.95
CA ASN A 267 -22.47 12.69 -0.69
C ASN A 267 -23.81 13.44 -0.87
N LEU A 268 -24.60 13.02 -1.86
CA LEU A 268 -25.86 13.66 -2.22
C LEU A 268 -27.02 12.68 -2.07
N LEU A 269 -28.04 13.04 -1.28
CA LEU A 269 -29.26 12.24 -1.17
C LEU A 269 -29.99 12.16 -2.53
N GLU A 270 -29.93 13.24 -3.30
CA GLU A 270 -30.55 13.35 -4.62
C GLU A 270 -29.90 12.44 -5.66
N GLU A 271 -28.70 11.95 -5.40
CA GLU A 271 -27.95 11.04 -6.25
C GLU A 271 -27.86 9.64 -5.65
N LEU A 272 -28.66 9.33 -4.61
CA LEU A 272 -28.82 7.98 -4.09
C LEU A 272 -29.80 7.20 -4.99
N ASP A 273 -29.28 6.66 -6.09
CA ASP A 273 -30.08 6.29 -7.25
C ASP A 273 -29.85 4.87 -7.79
N GLU A 274 -28.88 4.15 -7.21
CA GLU A 274 -28.58 2.74 -7.47
C GLU A 274 -28.46 1.89 -6.18
N GLN A 275 -28.54 0.56 -6.34
CA GLN A 275 -28.30 -0.40 -5.25
C GLN A 275 -26.84 -0.36 -4.78
N GLY A 276 -26.62 -0.47 -3.47
CA GLY A 276 -25.30 -0.43 -2.86
C GLY A 276 -24.80 0.99 -2.58
N GLU A 277 -25.60 2.01 -2.90
CA GLU A 277 -25.29 3.38 -2.56
C GLU A 277 -25.81 3.78 -1.17
N TRP A 278 -25.14 4.76 -0.54
CA TRP A 278 -25.56 5.32 0.74
C TRP A 278 -25.24 6.82 0.84
N TYR A 279 -25.93 7.52 1.73
CA TYR A 279 -25.74 8.94 2.03
C TYR A 279 -25.77 9.16 3.56
N LEU A 280 -24.95 10.10 4.06
CA LEU A 280 -24.95 10.49 5.46
C LEU A 280 -25.26 11.98 5.64
N ASP A 281 -26.42 12.25 6.25
CA ASP A 281 -26.73 13.57 6.79
C ASP A 281 -26.02 13.72 8.14
N ARG A 282 -24.79 14.23 8.13
CA ARG A 282 -23.96 14.41 9.34
C ARG A 282 -24.59 15.38 10.34
N LYS A 283 -25.37 16.35 9.87
CA LYS A 283 -26.01 17.35 10.73
C LYS A 283 -27.16 16.75 11.53
N LYS A 284 -27.98 15.92 10.89
CA LYS A 284 -29.07 15.18 11.57
C LYS A 284 -28.59 13.91 12.27
N GLY A 285 -27.50 13.30 11.79
CA GLY A 285 -27.05 11.98 12.25
C GLY A 285 -27.85 10.83 11.64
N LEU A 286 -28.37 11.01 10.43
CA LEU A 286 -29.17 10.02 9.72
C LEU A 286 -28.38 9.44 8.55
N ILE A 287 -28.27 8.11 8.51
CA ILE A 287 -27.72 7.39 7.37
C ILE A 287 -28.85 6.84 6.51
N TYR A 288 -28.70 6.95 5.20
CA TYR A 288 -29.63 6.45 4.19
C TYR A 288 -28.91 5.45 3.30
N PHE A 289 -29.53 4.32 3.01
CA PHE A 289 -28.88 3.21 2.32
C PHE A 289 -29.87 2.50 1.42
N TRP A 290 -29.52 2.32 0.15
CA TRP A 290 -30.21 1.37 -0.71
C TRP A 290 -29.45 0.04 -0.70
N PRO A 291 -29.89 -0.96 0.10
CA PRO A 291 -29.18 -2.22 0.18
C PRO A 291 -29.14 -2.95 -1.18
N PRO A 292 -28.01 -3.62 -1.51
CA PRO A 292 -27.99 -4.60 -2.58
C PRO A 292 -29.05 -5.67 -2.35
N ALA A 293 -29.55 -6.28 -3.43
CA ALA A 293 -30.48 -7.40 -3.35
C ALA A 293 -30.00 -8.47 -2.34
N ALA A 294 -30.90 -8.90 -1.45
CA ALA A 294 -30.58 -9.73 -0.30
C ALA A 294 -29.76 -10.97 -0.69
N LYS A 295 -28.51 -10.99 -0.21
CA LYS A 295 -27.55 -12.09 -0.27
C LYS A 295 -26.68 -11.96 0.97
N GLY A 296 -26.27 -13.07 1.59
CA GLY A 296 -25.37 -13.02 2.76
C GLY A 296 -26.08 -12.83 4.10
N ASN A 297 -25.36 -12.32 5.09
CA ASN A 297 -25.82 -12.15 6.46
C ASN A 297 -26.63 -10.87 6.66
N GLN A 298 -26.61 -9.96 5.68
CA GLN A 298 -27.23 -8.65 5.73
C GLN A 298 -26.66 -7.78 6.86
N GLU A 299 -25.37 -7.96 7.19
CA GLU A 299 -24.65 -7.23 8.23
C GLU A 299 -24.26 -5.84 7.69
N ALA A 300 -24.95 -4.79 8.15
CA ALA A 300 -24.57 -3.40 7.89
C ALA A 300 -23.70 -2.87 9.02
N SER A 301 -22.52 -2.34 8.72
CA SER A 301 -21.62 -1.77 9.74
C SER A 301 -21.00 -0.47 9.28
N VAL A 302 -20.57 0.35 10.25
CA VAL A 302 -19.92 1.64 9.97
C VAL A 302 -18.55 1.74 10.65
N SER A 303 -17.59 2.40 10.01
CA SER A 303 -16.25 2.61 10.59
C SER A 303 -16.25 3.69 11.67
N LEU A 304 -15.55 3.43 12.78
CA LEU A 304 -15.44 4.38 13.91
C LEU A 304 -14.00 4.62 14.36
N LEU A 305 -13.23 3.56 14.64
CA LEU A 305 -11.85 3.73 15.07
C LEU A 305 -10.98 4.24 13.91
N THR A 306 -9.96 5.03 14.22
CA THR A 306 -8.94 5.39 13.23
C THR A 306 -8.07 4.19 12.90
N THR A 307 -7.57 3.48 13.92
CA THR A 307 -6.69 2.31 13.76
C THR A 307 -7.15 1.19 14.67
N VAL A 308 -7.01 -0.06 14.22
CA VAL A 308 -7.46 -1.24 14.96
C VAL A 308 -6.33 -1.77 15.85
N VAL A 309 -5.11 -1.90 15.29
CA VAL A 309 -3.91 -2.40 16.00
C VAL A 309 -2.74 -1.44 15.83
N SER A 310 -2.09 -1.09 16.95
CA SER A 310 -0.90 -0.23 16.96
C SER A 310 0.21 -0.87 17.79
N LEU A 311 1.40 -1.01 17.18
CA LEU A 311 2.60 -1.61 17.76
C LEU A 311 3.71 -0.55 17.79
N PHE A 312 3.96 0.05 18.95
CA PHE A 312 4.94 1.13 19.11
C PHE A 312 6.24 0.61 19.75
N ARG A 313 7.32 0.58 18.98
CA ARG A 313 8.66 0.14 19.39
C ARG A 313 8.69 -1.28 20.00
N VAL A 314 7.76 -2.12 19.56
CA VAL A 314 7.67 -3.52 19.97
C VAL A 314 8.77 -4.34 19.29
N SER A 315 9.37 -5.27 20.04
CA SER A 315 10.29 -6.26 19.48
C SER A 315 9.90 -7.70 19.77
N HIS A 316 10.30 -8.61 18.88
CA HIS A 316 10.09 -10.06 19.01
C HIS A 316 8.63 -10.46 19.29
N LEU A 317 7.72 -9.90 18.49
CA LEU A 317 6.29 -10.14 18.59
C LEU A 317 5.73 -10.67 17.27
N ASN A 318 4.90 -11.72 17.35
CA ASN A 318 4.15 -12.25 16.23
C ASN A 318 2.66 -11.93 16.41
N PHE A 319 2.06 -11.29 15.42
CA PHE A 319 0.62 -11.01 15.34
C PHE A 319 0.07 -11.75 14.11
N GLU A 320 -0.62 -12.86 14.33
CA GLU A 320 -0.92 -13.84 13.29
C GLU A 320 -2.40 -14.17 13.15
N GLY A 321 -2.92 -14.28 11.93
CA GLY A 321 -4.18 -14.99 11.66
C GLY A 321 -5.48 -14.22 11.89
N PHE A 322 -5.43 -12.91 12.11
CA PHE A 322 -6.62 -12.09 12.38
C PHE A 322 -7.23 -11.49 11.11
N THR A 323 -8.56 -11.41 11.07
CA THR A 323 -9.25 -10.44 10.20
C THR A 323 -9.28 -9.09 10.91
N ILE A 324 -8.84 -8.02 10.25
CA ILE A 324 -8.74 -6.66 10.81
C ILE A 324 -9.44 -5.70 9.86
N GLU A 325 -10.50 -5.02 10.33
CA GLU A 325 -11.40 -4.31 9.42
C GLU A 325 -12.14 -3.09 9.98
N CYS A 326 -12.78 -2.34 9.07
CA CYS A 326 -13.75 -1.28 9.32
C CYS A 326 -13.21 -0.11 10.17
N CYS A 327 -12.09 0.47 9.76
CA CYS A 327 -11.49 1.64 10.41
C CYS A 327 -11.35 2.83 9.46
N ARG A 328 -11.25 4.04 9.99
CA ARG A 328 -11.16 5.30 9.23
C ARG A 328 -9.75 5.60 8.73
N GLY A 329 -8.71 5.12 9.42
CA GLY A 329 -7.31 5.31 9.06
C GLY A 329 -6.66 3.99 8.63
N SER A 330 -5.39 3.80 8.98
CA SER A 330 -4.68 2.54 8.75
C SER A 330 -5.06 1.46 9.75
N ALA A 331 -5.25 0.23 9.29
CA ALA A 331 -5.76 -0.85 10.14
C ALA A 331 -4.72 -1.37 11.13
N VAL A 332 -3.48 -1.60 10.65
CA VAL A 332 -2.34 -2.02 11.47
C VAL A 332 -1.20 -1.02 11.30
N VAL A 333 -0.67 -0.53 12.42
CA VAL A 333 0.48 0.38 12.45
C VAL A 333 1.60 -0.23 13.29
N VAL A 334 2.80 -0.35 12.72
CA VAL A 334 4.04 -0.70 13.41
C VAL A 334 4.96 0.49 13.31
N ASN A 335 5.32 1.10 14.44
CA ASN A 335 6.21 2.25 14.49
C ASN A 335 7.47 1.91 15.27
N GLY A 336 8.60 1.79 14.58
CA GLY A 336 9.87 1.40 15.16
C GLY A 336 9.94 -0.06 15.60
N GLY A 337 10.79 -0.35 16.59
CA GLY A 337 10.98 -1.69 17.13
C GLY A 337 11.76 -2.61 16.20
N SER A 338 11.76 -3.91 16.49
CA SER A 338 12.47 -4.88 15.65
C SER A 338 11.96 -6.30 15.75
N ASN A 339 12.02 -7.06 14.66
CA ASN A 339 11.57 -8.45 14.64
C ASN A 339 10.08 -8.58 15.03
N THR A 340 9.26 -7.61 14.62
CA THR A 340 7.80 -7.68 14.72
C THR A 340 7.22 -8.22 13.42
N ARG A 341 6.40 -9.27 13.52
CA ARG A 341 5.85 -10.00 12.37
C ARG A 341 4.33 -9.94 12.37
N CYS A 342 3.76 -9.28 11.37
CA CYS A 342 2.34 -9.35 11.05
C CYS A 342 2.15 -10.42 9.97
N SER A 343 1.45 -11.51 10.26
CA SER A 343 1.36 -12.63 9.30
C SER A 343 -0.02 -13.24 9.17
N ARG A 344 -0.34 -13.75 7.98
CA ARG A 344 -1.64 -14.42 7.72
C ARG A 344 -2.85 -13.56 8.10
N LEU A 345 -2.72 -12.25 7.92
CA LEU A 345 -3.80 -11.31 8.21
C LEU A 345 -4.75 -11.24 7.02
N THR A 346 -6.02 -11.01 7.32
CA THR A 346 -6.98 -10.48 6.34
C THR A 346 -7.28 -9.05 6.74
N VAL A 347 -6.62 -8.09 6.09
CA VAL A 347 -6.84 -6.66 6.32
C VAL A 347 -7.77 -6.14 5.24
N ARG A 348 -8.90 -5.57 5.62
CA ARG A 348 -9.83 -4.99 4.65
C ARG A 348 -10.57 -3.79 5.20
N ASN A 349 -11.20 -3.01 4.32
CA ASN A 349 -12.11 -1.95 4.74
C ASN A 349 -11.44 -0.89 5.64
N ALA A 350 -10.16 -0.62 5.38
CA ALA A 350 -9.44 0.51 5.97
C ALA A 350 -9.74 1.77 5.16
N GLY A 351 -9.91 2.91 5.83
CA GLY A 351 -10.09 4.20 5.17
C GLY A 351 -8.81 4.70 4.49
N ASN A 352 -7.64 4.28 5.00
CA ASN A 352 -6.32 4.66 4.46
C ASN A 352 -5.53 3.41 4.04
N THR A 353 -4.26 3.28 4.43
CA THR A 353 -3.40 2.12 4.13
C THR A 353 -3.77 0.89 4.96
N GLY A 354 -3.74 -0.31 4.39
CA GLY A 354 -3.97 -1.56 5.15
C GLY A 354 -2.97 -1.76 6.30
N VAL A 355 -1.68 -1.88 5.98
CA VAL A 355 -0.60 -2.07 6.97
C VAL A 355 0.47 -1.00 6.81
N ARG A 356 0.83 -0.30 7.88
CA ARG A 356 1.91 0.70 7.89
C ARG A 356 3.03 0.25 8.82
N ILE A 357 4.22 0.00 8.26
CA ILE A 357 5.46 -0.24 9.00
C ILE A 357 6.37 0.96 8.80
N GLU A 358 6.62 1.70 9.87
CA GLU A 358 7.36 2.96 9.86
C GLU A 358 8.61 2.87 10.74
N GLY A 359 9.78 2.85 10.10
CA GLY A 359 11.06 2.72 10.78
C GLY A 359 11.31 1.33 11.38
N GLY A 360 12.19 1.27 12.38
CA GLY A 360 12.59 0.00 12.99
C GLY A 360 13.46 -0.86 12.08
N SER A 361 13.63 -2.12 12.45
CA SER A 361 14.39 -3.08 11.63
C SER A 361 13.85 -4.51 11.70
N HIS A 362 13.96 -5.25 10.60
CA HIS A 362 13.49 -6.65 10.52
C HIS A 362 12.02 -6.84 10.90
N ASN A 363 11.21 -5.80 10.75
CA ASN A 363 9.75 -5.87 10.87
C ASN A 363 9.15 -6.29 9.53
N GLY A 364 8.04 -7.00 9.54
CA GLY A 364 7.42 -7.35 8.28
C GLY A 364 5.96 -7.75 8.32
N VAL A 365 5.38 -7.69 7.13
CA VAL A 365 4.05 -8.18 6.82
C VAL A 365 4.17 -9.30 5.79
N GLU A 366 3.58 -10.46 6.08
CA GLU A 366 3.67 -11.58 5.16
C GLU A 366 2.44 -12.49 5.10
N LYS A 367 2.29 -13.19 3.98
CA LYS A 367 1.23 -14.18 3.76
C LYS A 367 -0.16 -13.63 4.02
N SER A 368 -0.35 -12.32 3.81
CA SER A 368 -1.56 -11.60 4.19
C SER A 368 -2.34 -11.16 2.95
N GLU A 369 -3.65 -11.10 3.09
CA GLU A 369 -4.56 -10.50 2.11
C GLU A 369 -4.93 -9.10 2.55
N ILE A 370 -4.69 -8.11 1.69
CA ILE A 370 -4.98 -6.71 1.95
C ILE A 370 -5.88 -6.20 0.82
N SER A 371 -7.12 -5.83 1.16
CA SER A 371 -8.06 -5.39 0.14
C SER A 371 -9.01 -4.29 0.57
N HIS A 372 -9.71 -3.67 -0.39
CA HIS A 372 -10.75 -2.67 -0.11
C HIS A 372 -10.25 -1.50 0.76
N CYS A 373 -8.98 -1.11 0.59
CA CYS A 373 -8.39 0.01 1.31
C CYS A 373 -8.74 1.32 0.59
N GLY A 374 -9.05 2.37 1.35
CA GLY A 374 -9.33 3.68 0.78
C GLY A 374 -8.09 4.30 0.12
N GLU A 375 -6.92 3.97 0.62
CA GLU A 375 -5.64 4.34 0.02
C GLU A 375 -4.83 3.06 -0.29
N GLY A 376 -3.52 3.06 -0.04
CA GLY A 376 -2.63 1.97 -0.45
C GLY A 376 -2.75 0.66 0.33
N GLY A 377 -1.95 -0.34 -0.06
CA GLY A 377 -1.89 -1.64 0.62
C GLY A 377 -0.97 -1.63 1.83
N ILE A 378 0.34 -1.49 1.58
CA ILE A 378 1.40 -1.53 2.57
C ILE A 378 2.26 -0.26 2.46
N PHE A 379 2.50 0.41 3.57
CA PHE A 379 3.61 1.37 3.68
C PHE A 379 4.76 0.71 4.44
N LEU A 380 5.98 0.80 3.92
CA LEU A 380 7.16 0.14 4.46
C LEU A 380 8.37 1.08 4.45
N SER A 381 8.80 1.53 5.62
CA SER A 381 10.03 2.30 5.78
C SER A 381 10.96 1.69 6.83
N GLY A 382 12.26 1.97 6.74
CA GLY A 382 13.27 1.46 7.66
C GLY A 382 14.68 1.71 7.14
N GLY A 383 15.68 1.68 8.04
CA GLY A 383 17.05 2.05 7.71
C GLY A 383 17.31 3.55 7.76
N ASP A 384 18.57 3.94 7.53
CA ASP A 384 19.03 5.31 7.65
C ASP A 384 19.80 5.73 6.39
N ARG A 385 19.25 6.70 5.66
CA ARG A 385 19.86 7.23 4.44
C ARG A 385 21.13 8.03 4.70
N GLN A 386 21.35 8.60 5.88
CA GLN A 386 22.61 9.32 6.17
C GLN A 386 23.80 8.36 6.25
N THR A 387 23.57 7.19 6.84
CA THR A 387 24.62 6.18 7.09
C THR A 387 24.57 5.01 6.11
N LEU A 388 23.56 4.96 5.23
CA LEU A 388 23.23 3.80 4.38
C LEU A 388 23.06 2.50 5.19
N THR A 389 22.59 2.62 6.44
CA THR A 389 22.32 1.46 7.30
C THR A 389 20.99 0.83 6.89
N ALA A 390 21.01 -0.46 6.55
CA ALA A 390 19.82 -1.19 6.13
C ALA A 390 18.80 -1.38 7.27
N GLY A 391 17.51 -1.22 6.96
CA GLY A 391 16.41 -1.55 7.87
C GLY A 391 16.07 -3.04 7.87
N GLY A 392 16.16 -3.71 6.72
CA GLY A 392 15.80 -5.12 6.59
C GLY A 392 14.31 -5.39 6.83
N ASN A 393 13.45 -4.37 6.78
CA ASN A 393 12.00 -4.55 6.85
C ASN A 393 11.48 -5.19 5.55
N TYR A 394 10.37 -5.91 5.63
CA TYR A 394 9.92 -6.73 4.50
C TYR A 394 8.40 -6.82 4.29
N ALA A 395 8.02 -6.95 3.01
CA ALA A 395 6.69 -7.36 2.56
C ALA A 395 6.83 -8.62 1.70
N LEU A 396 6.36 -9.77 2.22
CA LEU A 396 6.58 -11.09 1.60
C LEU A 396 5.30 -11.88 1.39
N ASP A 397 5.11 -12.49 0.23
CA ASP A 397 4.00 -13.43 -0.03
C ASP A 397 2.60 -12.82 0.23
N ASN A 398 2.42 -11.51 0.05
CA ASN A 398 1.13 -10.86 0.27
C ASN A 398 0.31 -10.82 -1.02
N ARG A 399 -1.02 -10.78 -0.85
CA ARG A 399 -1.98 -10.50 -1.90
C ARG A 399 -2.62 -9.13 -1.66
N ILE A 400 -2.49 -8.20 -2.60
CA ILE A 400 -2.93 -6.81 -2.43
C ILE A 400 -3.81 -6.43 -3.62
N HIS A 401 -5.06 -6.05 -3.37
CA HIS A 401 -6.00 -5.70 -4.45
C HIS A 401 -7.16 -4.83 -4.01
N ASP A 402 -7.93 -4.26 -4.94
CA ASP A 402 -9.08 -3.38 -4.65
C ASP A 402 -8.72 -2.20 -3.72
N ILE A 403 -7.54 -1.62 -3.95
CA ILE A 403 -7.02 -0.49 -3.16
C ILE A 403 -7.31 0.86 -3.84
N GLY A 404 -7.06 1.96 -3.13
CA GLY A 404 -7.28 3.30 -3.65
C GLY A 404 -8.76 3.60 -3.89
N ARG A 405 -9.68 3.13 -3.04
CA ARG A 405 -11.13 3.44 -3.19
C ARG A 405 -11.41 4.94 -3.06
N TRP A 406 -10.61 5.61 -2.24
CA TRP A 406 -10.77 7.00 -1.84
C TRP A 406 -9.78 7.88 -2.59
N VAL A 407 -8.48 7.64 -2.48
CA VAL A 407 -7.46 8.36 -3.24
C VAL A 407 -7.02 7.46 -4.39
N ARG A 408 -7.12 7.95 -5.62
CA ARG A 408 -6.88 7.12 -6.82
C ARG A 408 -5.43 7.12 -7.28
N THR A 409 -4.65 8.13 -6.90
CA THR A 409 -3.27 8.33 -7.39
C THR A 409 -2.24 8.31 -6.26
N TYR A 410 -1.01 7.87 -6.56
CA TYR A 410 0.13 7.84 -5.63
C TYR A 410 -0.15 7.22 -4.24
N THR A 411 -1.04 6.24 -4.18
CA THR A 411 -1.35 5.43 -2.99
C THR A 411 -1.19 3.96 -3.36
N PRO A 412 0.06 3.48 -3.47
CA PRO A 412 0.37 2.24 -4.17
C PRO A 412 -0.02 0.99 -3.39
N GLY A 413 0.08 -0.17 -4.05
CA GLY A 413 0.06 -1.47 -3.38
C GLY A 413 1.11 -1.56 -2.29
N ILE A 414 2.34 -1.14 -2.59
CA ILE A 414 3.45 -1.04 -1.64
C ILE A 414 4.18 0.29 -1.83
N ASP A 415 4.26 1.08 -0.77
CA ASP A 415 5.00 2.34 -0.71
C ASP A 415 6.28 2.14 0.13
N LEU A 416 7.44 2.22 -0.52
CA LEU A 416 8.72 1.77 0.03
C LEU A 416 9.68 2.93 0.25
N TYR A 417 10.19 3.07 1.47
CA TYR A 417 11.14 4.11 1.86
C TYR A 417 12.37 3.53 2.59
N GLY A 418 13.44 4.33 2.60
CA GLY A 418 14.58 4.15 3.52
C GLY A 418 15.79 3.46 2.87
N VAL A 419 16.32 2.42 3.51
CA VAL A 419 17.51 1.71 3.01
C VAL A 419 17.38 0.21 3.26
N GLY A 420 17.67 -0.62 2.24
CA GLY A 420 17.89 -2.06 2.45
C GLY A 420 16.66 -2.87 2.86
N ASN A 421 15.46 -2.40 2.53
CA ASN A 421 14.20 -3.13 2.74
C ASN A 421 13.86 -4.04 1.53
N ARG A 422 13.00 -5.05 1.75
CA ARG A 422 12.72 -6.11 0.77
C ARG A 422 11.23 -6.28 0.46
N VAL A 423 10.90 -6.31 -0.83
CA VAL A 423 9.56 -6.57 -1.35
C VAL A 423 9.64 -7.78 -2.28
N ALA A 424 9.12 -8.93 -1.85
CA ALA A 424 9.25 -10.13 -2.65
C ALA A 424 8.06 -11.09 -2.61
N HIS A 425 7.86 -11.82 -3.71
CA HIS A 425 6.81 -12.83 -3.82
C HIS A 425 5.38 -12.29 -3.59
N ASN A 426 5.12 -11.01 -3.80
CA ASN A 426 3.77 -10.47 -3.65
C ASN A 426 2.98 -10.61 -4.96
N LEU A 427 1.65 -10.70 -4.82
CA LEU A 427 0.69 -10.56 -5.91
C LEU A 427 -0.06 -9.24 -5.72
N ILE A 428 0.08 -8.30 -6.66
CA ILE A 428 -0.56 -6.97 -6.60
C ILE A 428 -1.41 -6.74 -7.84
N TYR A 429 -2.71 -6.49 -7.65
CA TYR A 429 -3.63 -6.35 -8.78
C TYR A 429 -4.87 -5.51 -8.49
N ASP A 430 -5.67 -5.22 -9.54
CA ASP A 430 -6.91 -4.46 -9.47
C ASP A 430 -6.76 -3.14 -8.70
N ALA A 431 -5.82 -2.32 -9.16
CA ALA A 431 -5.50 -1.02 -8.57
C ALA A 431 -5.57 0.12 -9.61
N PRO A 432 -6.05 1.32 -9.23
CA PRO A 432 -6.17 2.45 -10.16
C PRO A 432 -4.85 2.95 -10.71
N HIS A 433 -3.77 2.78 -9.95
CA HIS A 433 -2.48 3.43 -10.15
C HIS A 433 -1.34 2.46 -9.82
N THR A 434 -0.17 2.99 -9.47
CA THR A 434 1.07 2.26 -9.17
C THR A 434 0.94 1.09 -8.20
N ALA A 435 1.60 -0.02 -8.51
CA ALA A 435 1.69 -1.17 -7.62
C ALA A 435 2.81 -1.00 -6.58
N ILE A 436 3.99 -0.54 -6.99
CA ILE A 436 5.13 -0.30 -6.11
C ILE A 436 5.70 1.09 -6.38
N LEU A 437 5.65 1.97 -5.37
CA LEU A 437 6.35 3.25 -5.35
C LEU A 437 7.59 3.11 -4.48
N LEU A 438 8.75 3.48 -5.00
CA LEU A 438 10.03 3.32 -4.30
C LEU A 438 10.75 4.64 -4.12
N HIS A 439 11.21 4.84 -2.90
CA HIS A 439 12.08 5.91 -2.45
C HIS A 439 13.22 5.32 -1.58
N GLY A 440 14.43 5.85 -1.70
CA GLY A 440 15.58 5.41 -0.92
C GLY A 440 16.56 4.49 -1.66
N ASN A 441 17.29 3.69 -0.89
CA ASN A 441 18.57 3.10 -1.29
C ASN A 441 18.66 1.60 -1.06
N ASP A 442 19.41 0.90 -1.91
CA ASP A 442 19.77 -0.52 -1.70
C ASP A 442 18.57 -1.46 -1.45
N HIS A 443 17.38 -1.11 -1.91
CA HIS A 443 16.18 -1.95 -1.79
C HIS A 443 16.22 -3.14 -2.75
N LEU A 444 15.58 -4.23 -2.36
CA LEU A 444 15.42 -5.43 -3.19
C LEU A 444 13.95 -5.70 -3.48
N VAL A 445 13.57 -5.62 -4.76
CA VAL A 445 12.23 -5.92 -5.27
C VAL A 445 12.32 -7.12 -6.21
N GLU A 446 11.81 -8.28 -5.79
CA GLU A 446 11.99 -9.52 -6.55
C GLU A 446 10.84 -10.53 -6.50
N TYR A 447 10.65 -11.28 -7.59
CA TYR A 447 9.66 -12.35 -7.66
C TYR A 447 8.21 -11.90 -7.43
N ASN A 448 7.88 -10.62 -7.63
CA ASN A 448 6.50 -10.15 -7.52
C ASN A 448 5.75 -10.38 -8.84
N GLU A 449 4.46 -10.70 -8.74
CA GLU A 449 3.51 -10.73 -9.85
C GLU A 449 2.58 -9.52 -9.74
N ILE A 450 2.52 -8.72 -10.80
CA ILE A 450 1.81 -7.45 -10.82
C ILE A 450 0.96 -7.39 -12.08
N HIS A 451 -0.35 -7.28 -11.93
CA HIS A 451 -1.25 -7.23 -13.07
C HIS A 451 -2.50 -6.41 -12.86
N HIS A 452 -3.14 -5.93 -13.92
CA HIS A 452 -4.35 -5.10 -13.80
C HIS A 452 -4.17 -3.91 -12.84
N VAL A 453 -3.04 -3.21 -12.97
CA VAL A 453 -2.76 -1.96 -12.24
C VAL A 453 -2.63 -0.79 -13.22
N CYS A 454 -2.58 0.43 -12.69
CA CYS A 454 -2.64 1.67 -13.49
C CYS A 454 -3.91 1.76 -14.36
N LEU A 455 -5.02 1.21 -13.87
CA LEU A 455 -6.26 1.05 -14.64
C LEU A 455 -7.02 2.36 -14.90
N GLU A 456 -6.83 3.40 -14.07
CA GLU A 456 -7.64 4.61 -14.15
C GLU A 456 -6.90 5.83 -14.71
N THR A 457 -5.57 5.86 -14.64
CA THR A 457 -4.78 7.07 -14.89
C THR A 457 -3.68 6.87 -15.92
N SER A 458 -3.25 7.97 -16.56
CA SER A 458 -2.01 8.04 -17.36
C SER A 458 -0.80 8.54 -16.56
N ASP A 459 0.39 8.52 -17.17
CA ASP A 459 1.67 8.95 -16.60
C ASP A 459 1.96 8.21 -15.27
N ALA A 460 1.85 6.88 -15.35
CA ALA A 460 1.90 6.01 -14.18
C ALA A 460 2.69 4.73 -14.46
N GLY A 461 3.51 4.35 -13.48
CA GLY A 461 4.31 3.13 -13.52
C GLY A 461 3.71 2.05 -12.62
N ALA A 462 3.64 0.79 -13.08
CA ALA A 462 3.34 -0.33 -12.19
C ALA A 462 4.42 -0.45 -11.11
N PHE A 463 5.69 -0.36 -11.49
CA PHE A 463 6.80 0.05 -10.64
C PHE A 463 7.17 1.51 -10.96
N TYR A 464 7.30 2.36 -9.94
CA TYR A 464 7.67 3.77 -10.10
C TYR A 464 8.75 4.16 -9.09
N MET A 465 9.77 4.89 -9.56
CA MET A 465 10.67 5.68 -8.72
C MET A 465 11.16 6.90 -9.50
N GLY A 466 11.57 7.97 -8.80
CA GLY A 466 12.12 9.14 -9.47
C GLY A 466 12.40 10.34 -8.59
N ARG A 467 12.97 11.36 -9.24
CA ARG A 467 13.15 12.71 -8.69
C ARG A 467 14.16 12.79 -7.54
N ASP A 468 15.16 11.90 -7.50
CA ASP A 468 16.31 11.94 -6.56
C ASP A 468 17.53 11.18 -7.12
N TYR A 469 18.66 11.88 -7.36
CA TYR A 469 19.89 11.26 -7.88
C TYR A 469 20.59 10.33 -6.88
N SER A 470 20.31 10.50 -5.60
CA SER A 470 20.98 9.79 -4.51
C SER A 470 20.32 8.47 -4.16
N GLU A 471 19.11 8.20 -4.66
CA GLU A 471 18.35 6.94 -4.49
C GLU A 471 18.90 5.82 -5.40
N ARG A 472 20.05 5.25 -5.01
CA ARG A 472 20.85 4.32 -5.81
C ARG A 472 20.97 2.94 -5.16
N GLY A 473 21.40 1.96 -5.95
CA GLY A 473 21.66 0.60 -5.49
C GLY A 473 20.41 -0.29 -5.41
N ASN A 474 19.25 0.26 -5.80
CA ASN A 474 18.00 -0.48 -5.85
C ASN A 474 18.05 -1.56 -6.94
N VAL A 475 17.51 -2.75 -6.61
CA VAL A 475 17.49 -3.91 -7.51
C VAL A 475 16.05 -4.36 -7.72
N LEU A 476 15.59 -4.26 -8.97
CA LEU A 476 14.33 -4.79 -9.45
C LEU A 476 14.62 -6.02 -10.31
N ARG A 477 14.38 -7.24 -9.78
CA ARG A 477 14.70 -8.47 -10.50
C ARG A 477 13.63 -9.56 -10.48
N PHE A 478 13.50 -10.29 -11.57
CA PHE A 478 12.63 -11.48 -11.63
C PHE A 478 11.17 -11.19 -11.29
N ASN A 479 10.65 -10.01 -11.61
CA ASN A 479 9.24 -9.70 -11.44
C ASN A 479 8.48 -9.96 -12.75
N TYR A 480 7.19 -10.27 -12.63
CA TYR A 480 6.29 -10.44 -13.76
C TYR A 480 5.22 -9.35 -13.75
N PHE A 481 5.26 -8.49 -14.76
CA PHE A 481 4.25 -7.46 -15.00
C PHE A 481 3.38 -7.89 -16.17
N HIS A 482 2.06 -7.97 -16.00
CA HIS A 482 1.20 -8.29 -17.13
C HIS A 482 -0.18 -7.67 -17.07
N ASP A 483 -0.86 -7.55 -18.21
CA ASP A 483 -2.23 -7.04 -18.27
C ASP A 483 -2.38 -5.66 -17.63
N LEU A 484 -1.42 -4.79 -17.92
CA LEU A 484 -1.47 -3.39 -17.49
C LEU A 484 -2.37 -2.61 -18.42
N ASN A 485 -2.81 -1.44 -17.98
CA ASN A 485 -3.49 -0.50 -18.88
C ASN A 485 -2.63 -0.23 -20.12
N LEU A 486 -3.25 -0.32 -21.29
CA LEU A 486 -2.57 -0.12 -22.57
C LEU A 486 -2.38 1.35 -22.92
N GLY A 487 -2.84 2.30 -22.10
CA GLY A 487 -2.65 3.75 -22.25
C GLY A 487 -1.21 4.23 -22.10
N ASP A 488 -1.05 5.49 -21.68
CA ASP A 488 0.27 6.03 -21.31
C ASP A 488 0.64 5.55 -19.89
N VAL A 489 1.04 4.28 -19.82
CA VAL A 489 1.38 3.54 -18.61
C VAL A 489 2.61 2.69 -18.88
N GLN A 490 3.53 2.69 -17.92
CA GLN A 490 4.80 1.98 -17.97
C GLN A 490 4.77 0.79 -17.00
N ALA A 491 5.31 -0.37 -17.38
CA ALA A 491 5.51 -1.44 -16.40
C ALA A 491 6.61 -1.05 -15.40
N ILE A 492 7.72 -0.50 -15.90
CA ILE A 492 8.86 -0.05 -15.11
C ILE A 492 9.14 1.41 -15.44
N TYR A 493 8.81 2.32 -14.51
CA TYR A 493 8.98 3.76 -14.68
C TYR A 493 10.12 4.28 -13.79
N LEU A 494 11.28 4.51 -14.42
CA LEU A 494 12.40 5.23 -13.83
C LEU A 494 12.28 6.70 -14.24
N ASP A 495 11.42 7.41 -13.52
CA ASP A 495 10.99 8.77 -13.86
C ASP A 495 11.95 9.84 -13.32
N ASP A 496 11.87 11.04 -13.88
CA ASP A 496 12.49 12.27 -13.38
C ASP A 496 13.88 12.07 -12.76
N PHE A 497 14.82 11.64 -13.58
CA PHE A 497 16.24 11.49 -13.24
C PHE A 497 16.54 10.35 -12.25
N ALA A 498 15.63 9.39 -12.08
CA ALA A 498 15.91 8.11 -11.41
C ALA A 498 17.21 7.48 -11.93
N SER A 499 18.14 7.15 -11.03
CA SER A 499 19.51 6.82 -11.40
C SER A 499 20.08 5.65 -10.60
N GLY A 500 21.07 4.95 -11.16
CA GLY A 500 21.81 3.90 -10.45
C GLY A 500 20.97 2.69 -10.03
N THR A 501 19.85 2.42 -10.71
CA THR A 501 18.96 1.28 -10.45
C THR A 501 19.30 0.11 -11.37
N THR A 502 19.26 -1.11 -10.83
CA THR A 502 19.44 -2.35 -11.59
C THR A 502 18.08 -2.97 -11.89
N VAL A 503 17.74 -3.13 -13.16
CA VAL A 503 16.54 -3.79 -13.67
C VAL A 503 16.97 -5.07 -14.39
N PHE A 504 16.80 -6.22 -13.74
CA PHE A 504 17.37 -7.48 -14.20
C PHE A 504 16.38 -8.64 -14.30
N GLY A 505 16.26 -9.27 -15.46
CA GLY A 505 15.53 -10.54 -15.53
C GLY A 505 14.03 -10.43 -15.30
N ASN A 506 13.42 -9.27 -15.53
CA ASN A 506 11.98 -9.08 -15.40
C ASN A 506 11.26 -9.53 -16.68
N LEU A 507 10.03 -9.99 -16.53
CA LEU A 507 9.13 -10.32 -17.63
C LEU A 507 8.00 -9.29 -17.68
N VAL A 508 7.77 -8.69 -18.84
CA VAL A 508 6.65 -7.78 -19.08
C VAL A 508 5.81 -8.31 -20.24
N TYR A 509 4.50 -8.46 -20.04
CA TYR A 509 3.59 -9.03 -21.03
C TYR A 509 2.29 -8.22 -21.12
N ARG A 510 1.91 -7.70 -22.30
CA ARG A 510 0.70 -6.87 -22.48
C ARG A 510 0.68 -5.64 -21.57
N ALA A 511 1.55 -4.70 -21.88
CA ALA A 511 1.62 -3.40 -21.20
C ALA A 511 1.59 -2.26 -22.21
N GLY A 512 1.19 -1.05 -21.78
CA GLY A 512 1.33 0.17 -22.58
C GLY A 512 2.78 0.36 -23.04
N ARG A 513 3.71 0.45 -22.09
CA ARG A 513 5.16 0.49 -22.33
C ARG A 513 5.90 -0.41 -21.35
N ALA A 514 6.93 -1.11 -21.82
CA ALA A 514 7.72 -1.98 -20.95
C ALA A 514 8.55 -1.19 -19.92
N LEU A 515 9.33 -0.21 -20.39
CA LEU A 515 10.25 0.52 -19.54
C LEU A 515 10.45 1.96 -20.03
N GLN A 516 10.58 2.88 -19.09
CA GLN A 516 10.91 4.28 -19.35
C GLN A 516 12.03 4.76 -18.43
N VAL A 517 13.03 5.42 -19.01
CA VAL A 517 14.06 6.19 -18.28
C VAL A 517 13.94 7.66 -18.68
N GLY A 518 13.35 8.45 -17.79
CA GLY A 518 13.16 9.88 -17.99
C GLY A 518 14.35 10.68 -17.46
N GLY A 519 15.31 11.06 -18.32
CA GLY A 519 16.50 11.84 -17.94
C GLY A 519 17.49 11.16 -16.98
N GLY A 520 17.15 9.98 -16.46
CA GLY A 520 17.94 9.21 -15.50
C GLY A 520 19.27 8.71 -16.01
N ARG A 521 20.19 8.36 -15.11
CA ARG A 521 21.58 8.02 -15.46
C ARG A 521 22.13 6.83 -14.68
N ASP A 522 23.19 6.21 -15.18
CA ASP A 522 23.84 5.04 -14.56
C ASP A 522 22.92 3.82 -14.28
N ASN A 523 21.76 3.72 -14.94
CA ASN A 523 20.86 2.58 -14.75
C ASN A 523 21.37 1.35 -15.52
N GLN A 524 21.20 0.16 -14.93
CA GLN A 524 21.59 -1.12 -15.53
C GLN A 524 20.34 -1.93 -15.87
N ILE A 525 19.93 -1.92 -17.15
CA ILE A 525 18.72 -2.59 -17.61
C ILE A 525 19.14 -3.78 -18.46
N GLU A 526 19.11 -4.96 -17.86
CA GLU A 526 19.69 -6.15 -18.47
C GLU A 526 18.81 -7.39 -18.37
N ASN A 527 18.89 -8.26 -19.38
CA ASN A 527 18.33 -9.60 -19.30
C ASN A 527 16.79 -9.66 -19.14
N ASN A 528 16.06 -8.61 -19.54
CA ASN A 528 14.60 -8.56 -19.42
C ASN A 528 13.92 -9.10 -20.69
N ILE A 529 12.66 -9.53 -20.56
CA ILE A 529 11.83 -9.98 -21.67
C ILE A 529 10.58 -9.10 -21.74
N PHE A 530 10.35 -8.48 -22.89
CA PHE A 530 9.20 -7.63 -23.18
C PHE A 530 8.36 -8.26 -24.29
N ILE A 531 7.09 -8.46 -24.03
CA ILE A 531 6.18 -9.20 -24.92
C ILE A 531 4.90 -8.40 -25.10
N ASP A 532 4.52 -8.17 -26.36
CA ASP A 532 3.26 -7.51 -26.74
C ASP A 532 3.05 -6.18 -26.00
N CYS A 533 4.11 -5.39 -25.87
CA CYS A 533 4.06 -4.03 -25.35
C CYS A 533 3.71 -3.06 -26.49
N ARG A 534 2.71 -2.20 -26.29
CA ARG A 534 2.20 -1.31 -27.35
C ARG A 534 3.27 -0.35 -27.85
N GLU A 535 4.02 0.22 -26.92
CA GLU A 535 5.07 1.19 -27.16
C GLU A 535 6.45 0.60 -26.80
N PRO A 536 7.52 0.94 -27.55
CA PRO A 536 8.88 0.51 -27.22
C PRO A 536 9.33 1.06 -25.87
N SER A 537 10.37 0.49 -25.26
CA SER A 537 11.01 1.17 -24.12
C SER A 537 11.60 2.52 -24.58
N PHE A 538 11.88 3.47 -23.68
CA PHE A 538 12.66 4.64 -24.11
C PHE A 538 13.58 5.24 -23.05
N PHE A 539 14.55 5.99 -23.57
CA PHE A 539 15.39 6.93 -22.85
C PHE A 539 15.18 8.31 -23.43
N ASP A 540 14.97 9.32 -22.59
CA ASP A 540 14.93 10.72 -23.02
C ASP A 540 16.02 11.56 -22.33
N ALA A 541 16.31 12.72 -22.91
CA ALA A 541 17.20 13.72 -22.33
C ALA A 541 16.40 14.95 -21.89
N ARG A 542 15.29 14.73 -21.17
CA ARG A 542 14.33 15.78 -20.78
C ARG A 542 14.95 16.98 -20.08
N GLY A 543 16.03 16.75 -19.32
CA GLY A 543 16.78 17.80 -18.62
C GLY A 543 17.47 18.81 -19.54
N THR A 544 17.75 18.41 -20.78
CA THR A 544 18.38 19.27 -21.80
C THR A 544 17.35 19.86 -22.79
N SER A 545 16.07 19.49 -22.64
CA SER A 545 15.01 19.81 -23.59
C SER A 545 13.84 20.54 -22.88
N TRP A 546 12.64 19.95 -22.88
CA TRP A 546 11.40 20.53 -22.37
C TRP A 546 11.32 20.58 -20.83
N TYR A 547 12.13 19.78 -20.12
CA TYR A 547 12.07 19.63 -18.66
C TYR A 547 13.34 20.11 -17.95
N ARG A 548 13.86 21.26 -18.39
CA ARG A 548 15.07 21.91 -17.85
C ARG A 548 14.92 22.54 -16.47
N LYS A 549 13.71 22.55 -15.88
CA LYS A 549 13.39 23.29 -14.64
C LYS A 549 14.29 22.93 -13.43
N TYR A 550 14.83 21.72 -13.40
CA TYR A 550 15.76 21.29 -12.33
C TYR A 550 17.19 21.80 -12.51
N PHE A 551 17.53 22.31 -13.69
CA PHE A 551 18.87 22.75 -14.07
C PHE A 551 18.93 24.25 -14.39
N ASP A 552 17.79 24.90 -14.62
CA ASP A 552 17.70 26.36 -14.78
C ASP A 552 17.42 27.12 -13.48
N GLY A 553 17.25 26.40 -12.36
CA GLY A 553 17.02 26.97 -11.03
C GLY A 553 15.55 27.21 -10.67
N THR A 554 14.60 26.93 -11.56
CA THR A 554 13.16 27.09 -11.30
C THR A 554 12.65 26.12 -10.25
N ASP A 555 13.18 24.89 -10.22
CA ASP A 555 12.83 23.85 -9.27
C ASP A 555 14.10 23.24 -8.67
N THR A 556 14.28 23.36 -7.36
CA THR A 556 15.49 22.89 -6.66
C THR A 556 15.37 21.47 -6.12
N THR A 557 14.30 20.74 -6.43
CA THR A 557 14.03 19.43 -5.80
C THR A 557 15.18 18.44 -5.96
N LEU A 558 15.75 18.28 -7.16
CA LEU A 558 16.88 17.35 -7.39
C LEU A 558 18.14 17.75 -6.61
N THR A 559 18.48 19.04 -6.62
CA THR A 559 19.69 19.55 -5.95
C THR A 559 19.54 19.52 -4.44
N ALA A 560 18.36 19.87 -3.92
CA ALA A 560 18.04 19.82 -2.49
C ALA A 560 18.08 18.39 -1.95
N ARG A 561 17.48 17.42 -2.66
CA ARG A 561 17.50 16.00 -2.25
C ARG A 561 18.90 15.41 -2.28
N LEU A 562 19.70 15.73 -3.30
CA LEU A 562 21.11 15.32 -3.36
C LEU A 562 21.93 15.93 -2.22
N ALA A 563 21.71 17.20 -1.87
CA ALA A 563 22.39 17.89 -0.77
C ALA A 563 21.94 17.41 0.62
N ALA A 564 20.78 16.74 0.72
CA ALA A 564 20.30 16.18 1.98
C ALA A 564 21.13 14.98 2.47
N VAL A 565 22.04 14.45 1.65
CA VAL A 565 22.95 13.35 2.01
C VAL A 565 24.40 13.72 1.68
N ARG A 566 25.35 13.04 2.29
CA ARG A 566 26.79 13.28 2.07
C ARG A 566 27.30 12.64 0.78
N TYR A 567 26.71 13.01 -0.36
CA TYR A 567 26.90 12.30 -1.64
C TYR A 567 28.34 12.28 -2.18
N ARG A 568 29.22 13.18 -1.70
CA ARG A 568 30.64 13.26 -2.06
C ARG A 568 31.58 12.59 -1.05
N GLU A 569 31.07 12.13 0.09
CA GLU A 569 31.85 11.54 1.19
C GLU A 569 31.35 10.11 1.49
N PRO A 570 32.15 9.28 2.18
CA PRO A 570 31.65 8.03 2.70
C PRO A 570 30.44 8.25 3.63
N PRO A 571 29.41 7.39 3.58
CA PRO A 571 29.39 6.11 2.87
C PRO A 571 29.00 6.22 1.38
N TYR A 572 28.43 7.34 0.91
CA TYR A 572 27.92 7.47 -0.46
C TYR A 572 29.00 7.43 -1.52
N SER A 573 30.12 8.13 -1.34
CA SER A 573 31.19 8.16 -2.35
C SER A 573 31.84 6.79 -2.57
N THR A 574 31.86 5.95 -1.53
CA THR A 574 32.34 4.57 -1.61
C THR A 574 31.27 3.64 -2.17
N ARG A 575 30.01 3.76 -1.73
CA ARG A 575 28.91 2.88 -2.16
C ARG A 575 28.47 3.16 -3.60
N TYR A 576 28.45 4.42 -4.01
CA TYR A 576 28.01 4.92 -5.32
C TYR A 576 29.08 5.82 -5.95
N PRO A 577 30.18 5.27 -6.49
CA PRO A 577 31.34 6.04 -6.96
C PRO A 577 31.07 6.94 -8.20
N GLN A 578 29.89 6.84 -8.81
CA GLN A 578 29.45 7.74 -9.87
C GLN A 578 28.91 9.07 -9.29
N LEU A 579 28.38 9.06 -8.07
CA LEU A 579 27.64 10.19 -7.49
C LEU A 579 28.54 11.40 -7.16
N PRO A 580 29.75 11.25 -6.57
CA PRO A 580 30.66 12.39 -6.38
C PRO A 580 31.06 13.09 -7.68
N ARG A 581 31.03 12.35 -8.80
CA ARG A 581 31.44 12.79 -10.13
C ARG A 581 30.28 13.35 -10.97
N LEU A 582 29.07 13.43 -10.40
CA LEU A 582 27.85 13.82 -11.12
C LEU A 582 28.00 15.14 -11.90
N TYR A 583 28.71 16.11 -11.31
CA TYR A 583 28.91 17.45 -11.86
C TYR A 583 30.25 17.63 -12.60
N GLU A 584 31.05 16.58 -12.77
CA GLU A 584 32.21 16.63 -13.68
C GLU A 584 31.78 16.70 -15.14
N LYS A 585 30.56 16.24 -15.41
CA LYS A 585 29.84 16.39 -16.68
C LYS A 585 28.50 17.07 -16.45
N ASP A 586 27.80 17.36 -17.53
CA ASP A 586 26.45 17.91 -17.46
C ASP A 586 25.50 16.92 -16.74
N PRO A 587 24.93 17.30 -15.58
CA PRO A 587 24.02 16.45 -14.81
C PRO A 587 22.68 16.20 -15.52
N ALA A 588 22.29 17.07 -16.45
CA ALA A 588 21.02 16.97 -17.18
C ALA A 588 21.02 15.86 -18.24
N ARG A 589 22.20 15.33 -18.60
CA ARG A 589 22.36 14.29 -19.62
C ARG A 589 22.21 12.88 -19.02
N PRO A 590 21.43 11.99 -19.67
CA PRO A 590 21.16 10.63 -19.21
C PRO A 590 22.31 9.66 -19.54
N GLU A 591 23.52 9.95 -19.05
CA GLU A 591 24.72 9.17 -19.40
C GLU A 591 24.93 7.92 -18.52
N GLY A 592 25.75 6.98 -19.00
CA GLY A 592 26.16 5.81 -18.22
C GLY A 592 25.09 4.72 -18.12
N ASN A 593 23.94 4.92 -18.75
CA ASN A 593 22.89 3.92 -18.82
C ASN A 593 23.33 2.72 -19.69
N ARG A 594 22.91 1.53 -19.29
CA ARG A 594 23.12 0.29 -20.04
C ARG A 594 21.79 -0.38 -20.32
N PHE A 595 21.58 -0.79 -21.57
CA PHE A 595 20.42 -1.54 -21.99
C PHE A 595 20.89 -2.75 -22.82
N VAL A 596 21.10 -3.87 -22.14
CA VAL A 596 21.93 -4.98 -22.64
C VAL A 596 21.24 -6.33 -22.47
N ARG A 597 21.28 -7.19 -23.51
CA ARG A 597 20.67 -8.54 -23.48
C ARG A 597 19.17 -8.53 -23.14
N ASN A 598 18.42 -7.52 -23.57
CA ASN A 598 16.97 -7.53 -23.46
C ASN A 598 16.34 -8.17 -24.69
N ILE A 599 15.18 -8.79 -24.51
CA ILE A 599 14.40 -9.42 -25.57
C ILE A 599 13.11 -8.61 -25.77
N SER A 600 12.77 -8.28 -27.01
CA SER A 600 11.44 -7.75 -27.36
C SER A 600 10.77 -8.60 -28.44
N VAL A 601 9.51 -8.96 -28.20
CA VAL A 601 8.64 -9.72 -29.13
C VAL A 601 7.27 -9.06 -29.23
N GLY A 602 6.78 -8.82 -30.44
CA GLY A 602 5.45 -8.24 -30.65
C GLY A 602 5.35 -6.73 -30.41
N GLY A 603 6.49 -6.03 -30.33
CA GLY A 603 6.61 -4.58 -30.19
C GLY A 603 8.07 -4.13 -30.37
N GLY A 604 8.29 -2.82 -30.51
CA GLY A 604 9.65 -2.27 -30.60
C GLY A 604 10.43 -2.43 -29.30
N LEU A 605 11.76 -2.52 -29.38
CA LEU A 605 12.61 -2.74 -28.21
C LEU A 605 12.85 -1.43 -27.43
N VAL A 606 13.45 -0.43 -28.08
CA VAL A 606 13.87 0.82 -27.43
C VAL A 606 13.95 2.00 -28.39
N GLU A 607 13.49 3.17 -27.94
CA GLU A 607 13.66 4.47 -28.59
C GLU A 607 14.62 5.36 -27.80
N LEU A 608 15.45 6.12 -28.51
CA LEU A 608 16.29 7.18 -27.94
C LEU A 608 15.69 8.53 -28.36
N LYS A 609 15.16 9.27 -27.39
CA LYS A 609 14.42 10.52 -27.62
C LYS A 609 15.27 11.73 -27.28
N GLU A 610 14.90 12.90 -27.82
CA GLU A 610 15.44 14.21 -27.40
C GLU A 610 16.98 14.31 -27.47
N GLY A 611 17.58 13.70 -28.50
CA GLY A 611 19.03 13.78 -28.72
C GLY A 611 19.86 12.79 -27.90
N VAL A 612 19.23 11.81 -27.24
CA VAL A 612 19.96 10.71 -26.60
C VAL A 612 20.77 9.93 -27.65
N THR A 613 22.06 9.73 -27.38
CA THR A 613 22.98 9.02 -28.28
C THR A 613 23.39 7.65 -27.73
N ARG A 614 23.97 6.80 -28.59
CA ARG A 614 24.56 5.51 -28.20
C ARG A 614 25.80 5.63 -27.31
N GLU A 615 26.37 6.83 -27.19
CA GLU A 615 27.44 7.11 -26.24
C GLU A 615 26.88 7.32 -24.82
N MET A 616 25.70 7.95 -24.71
CA MET A 616 25.01 8.13 -23.43
C MET A 616 24.40 6.83 -22.92
N VAL A 617 23.80 6.05 -23.82
CA VAL A 617 23.11 4.79 -23.53
C VAL A 617 23.77 3.66 -24.29
N HIS A 618 24.46 2.76 -23.57
CA HIS A 618 25.10 1.61 -24.17
C HIS A 618 24.09 0.51 -24.49
N LEU A 619 23.83 0.32 -25.80
CA LEU A 619 22.97 -0.73 -26.34
C LEU A 619 23.84 -1.88 -26.87
N ALA A 620 23.69 -3.09 -26.31
CA ALA A 620 24.44 -4.27 -26.76
C ALA A 620 23.66 -5.57 -26.59
N ASP A 621 23.90 -6.53 -27.48
CA ASP A 621 23.45 -7.93 -27.35
C ASP A 621 21.94 -8.13 -27.14
N ASN A 622 21.12 -7.16 -27.55
CA ASN A 622 19.66 -7.26 -27.45
C ASN A 622 19.08 -8.09 -28.60
N LEU A 623 17.97 -8.78 -28.34
CA LEU A 623 17.22 -9.56 -29.33
C LEU A 623 15.88 -8.89 -29.60
N GLU A 624 15.73 -8.30 -30.79
CA GLU A 624 14.52 -7.63 -31.23
C GLU A 624 13.98 -8.27 -32.50
N ASN A 625 12.65 -8.40 -32.61
CA ASN A 625 11.95 -8.86 -33.83
C ASN A 625 12.44 -10.20 -34.38
N ARG A 626 12.86 -11.11 -33.49
CA ARG A 626 13.25 -12.50 -33.81
C ARG A 626 12.62 -13.43 -32.80
N ASP A 627 12.34 -14.68 -33.19
CA ASP A 627 11.83 -15.68 -32.26
C ASP A 627 12.89 -16.02 -31.20
N PRO A 628 12.64 -15.72 -29.91
CA PRO A 628 13.56 -16.07 -28.84
C PRO A 628 13.49 -17.56 -28.48
N GLY A 629 12.54 -18.33 -29.03
CA GLY A 629 12.37 -19.74 -28.76
C GLY A 629 11.69 -20.00 -27.42
N PHE A 630 10.53 -19.38 -27.17
CA PHE A 630 9.70 -19.69 -26.00
C PHE A 630 9.28 -21.17 -25.98
N VAL A 631 9.12 -21.74 -24.79
CA VAL A 631 8.64 -23.12 -24.57
C VAL A 631 7.22 -23.26 -25.10
N ASP A 632 6.29 -22.45 -24.61
CA ASP A 632 4.91 -22.37 -25.13
C ASP A 632 4.31 -20.97 -24.88
N ARG A 633 4.48 -20.08 -25.85
CA ARG A 633 3.94 -18.71 -25.79
C ARG A 633 2.41 -18.70 -25.69
N ARG A 634 1.71 -19.62 -26.37
CA ARG A 634 0.24 -19.61 -26.42
C ARG A 634 -0.37 -19.99 -25.07
N ALA A 635 0.30 -20.88 -24.34
CA ALA A 635 -0.08 -21.24 -22.97
C ALA A 635 0.49 -20.30 -21.89
N GLY A 636 1.15 -19.19 -22.26
CA GLY A 636 1.76 -18.25 -21.30
C GLY A 636 3.09 -18.74 -20.69
N ASN A 637 3.68 -19.83 -21.20
CA ASN A 637 4.98 -20.31 -20.77
C ASN A 637 6.11 -19.61 -21.57
N PHE A 638 6.54 -18.48 -21.04
CA PHE A 638 7.59 -17.64 -21.61
C PHE A 638 9.03 -18.07 -21.25
N GLN A 639 9.21 -19.28 -20.70
CA GLN A 639 10.54 -19.84 -20.51
C GLN A 639 11.22 -20.03 -21.87
N LEU A 640 12.52 -19.73 -21.97
CA LEU A 640 13.31 -20.00 -23.18
C LEU A 640 13.75 -21.46 -23.28
N LYS A 641 13.60 -22.07 -24.46
CA LYS A 641 14.15 -23.39 -24.81
C LYS A 641 15.67 -23.40 -24.75
N LYS A 642 16.29 -24.54 -24.42
CA LYS A 642 17.76 -24.70 -24.31
C LYS A 642 18.54 -24.21 -25.54
N GLY A 643 17.97 -24.32 -26.74
CA GLY A 643 18.56 -23.86 -28.00
C GLY A 643 18.29 -22.40 -28.37
N SER A 644 17.72 -21.60 -27.47
CA SER A 644 17.36 -20.20 -27.73
C SER A 644 18.56 -19.40 -28.24
N PRO A 645 18.39 -18.57 -29.29
CA PRO A 645 19.45 -17.68 -29.77
C PRO A 645 19.87 -16.65 -28.71
N ALA A 646 19.00 -16.31 -27.75
CA ALA A 646 19.31 -15.35 -26.71
C ALA A 646 20.47 -15.82 -25.80
N PHE A 647 20.59 -17.12 -25.54
CA PHE A 647 21.68 -17.65 -24.73
C PHE A 647 23.06 -17.44 -25.37
N LYS A 648 23.14 -17.39 -26.71
CA LYS A 648 24.38 -17.08 -27.44
C LYS A 648 24.79 -15.61 -27.30
N LEU A 649 23.83 -14.72 -27.02
CA LEU A 649 24.05 -13.31 -26.71
C LEU A 649 24.41 -13.10 -25.22
N GLY A 650 24.54 -14.18 -24.44
CA GLY A 650 24.84 -14.13 -23.02
C GLY A 650 23.63 -13.92 -22.12
N PHE A 651 22.40 -14.03 -22.66
CA PHE A 651 21.18 -14.02 -21.86
C PHE A 651 21.22 -15.13 -20.80
N LYS A 652 20.66 -14.89 -19.62
CA LYS A 652 20.59 -15.81 -18.49
C LYS A 652 19.14 -16.25 -18.28
N ARG A 653 18.95 -17.51 -17.90
CA ARG A 653 17.63 -18.06 -17.57
C ARG A 653 16.96 -17.23 -16.47
N ILE A 654 15.72 -16.79 -16.71
CA ILE A 654 14.86 -16.20 -15.68
C ILE A 654 14.14 -17.34 -14.94
N PRO A 655 14.14 -17.35 -13.59
CA PRO A 655 13.42 -18.32 -12.77
C PRO A 655 11.91 -18.00 -12.66
N LEU A 656 11.18 -18.11 -13.78
CA LEU A 656 9.76 -17.76 -13.85
C LEU A 656 8.88 -18.57 -12.87
N GLU A 657 9.27 -19.82 -12.60
CA GLU A 657 8.61 -20.74 -11.66
C GLU A 657 8.62 -20.29 -10.19
N ARG A 658 9.37 -19.23 -9.87
CA ARG A 658 9.47 -18.68 -8.51
C ARG A 658 8.69 -17.39 -8.32
N ILE A 659 8.08 -16.86 -9.38
CA ILE A 659 7.38 -15.58 -9.33
C ILE A 659 6.01 -15.76 -8.68
N GLY A 660 5.60 -14.75 -7.91
CA GLY A 660 4.34 -14.73 -7.18
C GLY A 660 4.46 -15.29 -5.75
N PRO A 661 3.34 -15.30 -5.01
CA PRO A 661 3.27 -15.81 -3.65
C PRO A 661 3.67 -17.28 -3.55
N ARG A 662 4.49 -17.59 -2.54
CA ARG A 662 4.88 -18.97 -2.27
C ARG A 662 3.80 -19.64 -1.44
N VAL A 663 3.33 -20.78 -1.92
CA VAL A 663 2.39 -21.63 -1.21
C VAL A 663 3.12 -22.34 -0.06
N ASP A 664 2.54 -22.36 1.13
CA ASP A 664 3.13 -23.13 2.23
C ASP A 664 2.83 -24.65 2.13
N ALA A 665 3.43 -25.45 3.02
CA ALA A 665 3.24 -26.91 3.02
C ALA A 665 1.78 -27.35 3.22
N ALA A 666 0.89 -26.44 3.66
CA ALA A 666 -0.53 -26.68 3.81
C ALA A 666 -1.36 -26.23 2.59
N GLY A 667 -0.72 -25.78 1.51
CA GLY A 667 -1.41 -25.37 0.28
C GLY A 667 -2.06 -23.99 0.37
N LYS A 668 -1.73 -23.18 1.38
CA LYS A 668 -2.32 -21.86 1.63
C LYS A 668 -1.45 -20.72 1.15
#